data_AF-A0A1V8U9N9-F1
#
_entry.id   AF-A0A1V8U9N9-F1
#
_cell.length_a   1.000
_cell.length_b   1.000
_cell.length_c   1.000
_cell.angle_alpha   90.00
_cell.angle_beta   90.00
_cell.angle_gamma   90.00
#
_symmetry.space_group_name_H-M   'P 1'
#
loop_
_entity.id
_entity.type
_entity.pdbx_description
1 polymer ?
#
loop_
_entity_poly.entity_id
_entity_poly.type
_entity_poly.pdbx_seq_one_letter_code
_entity_poly.pdbx_strand_id
1 'polypeptide(L)'
;MDLAGLMSDVGLPQPRTSIGTVLRNQTRDEVDAALQDVEDDVEGKRGFRYQALSTQKQQDAVLAEYRRIAPLFARKHGLAVRMEDNLPAEINDAVIFPTNSDLQIEYVLNYLRVITEEVKPRADGHERPRAKTIYRRMNAMMHWVDRLRAPFAPETDKRKLQTRCTELLEALGRQGYFSTHAVQREFLGKDDVICLIDHDSKRSSATSWQFKHEPWQVRFQHHLIWTLGLVTGIRPSSIVVTTRAEHFLRWRNVVFRRVPDLEGGWTGEFVAELTFEHLKGKQDSSLQKHKRLTIPTRSPATPELLVLSTPHRLLALALRRSLLRDHADVRSLMLGEEVTIRLRPEAGDLPVFLDGEGLQNGITAPMKAYELNSSLRQATLAAGFKKGCSFYGFRREVSTAVSRKVDTEAAKKILDHHPDSATFIEHYDAGVDDVDLTNIMIEGGLAKMSGQRLAQVARPSHALTRVDRSEFEAIERNAVLAFLDEHPGLAALKRTGDKAAYTSAKERLRRLAKGRSSQSFWDTHQQTLTVGDLAMRKAAISEALANLASTSLAALAEQVPLDDLDPAFQGGEPNDPTALKRAGLALMTMLLQTVVETNFVRTPAPTETNPRPVRGPIPLVKARKYAPSASPASMVPPEEPSPAAYFVPQLPTKRSASGEGDRESTSDYAAWRPARLQRQGMQDYIASNSDGPRKKLQRFSNMLKE
;
A
#
# COMPACT_ATOMS: atom_id res chain seq x y z
N MET A 1 63.26 5.67 -3.85
CA MET A 1 61.95 6.25 -4.17
C MET A 1 60.93 5.47 -3.36
N ASP A 2 60.35 6.12 -2.35
CA ASP A 2 59.47 5.52 -1.36
C ASP A 2 58.03 5.45 -1.88
N LEU A 3 57.67 4.30 -2.46
CA LEU A 3 56.34 4.04 -3.02
C LEU A 3 55.24 4.02 -1.95
N ALA A 4 55.57 3.86 -0.67
CA ALA A 4 54.61 3.85 0.42
C ALA A 4 54.08 5.26 0.75
N GLY A 5 54.95 6.27 0.66
CA GLY A 5 54.55 7.68 0.82
C GLY A 5 53.62 8.19 -0.28
N LEU A 6 53.74 7.65 -1.51
CA LEU A 6 52.88 8.08 -2.63
C LEU A 6 51.46 7.49 -2.56
N MET A 7 51.26 6.38 -1.84
CA MET A 7 49.93 5.77 -1.69
C MET A 7 49.12 6.37 -0.53
N SER A 8 49.75 7.01 0.45
CA SER A 8 49.03 7.67 1.56
C SER A 8 48.29 8.94 1.13
N ASP A 9 48.81 9.65 0.12
CA ASP A 9 48.23 10.91 -0.35
C ASP A 9 46.98 10.73 -1.23
N VAL A 10 46.72 9.51 -1.73
CA VAL A 10 45.58 9.24 -2.64
C VAL A 10 44.30 8.88 -1.89
N GLY A 11 44.32 8.82 -0.55
CA GLY A 11 43.14 8.45 0.24
C GLY A 11 42.61 7.05 -0.07
N LEU A 12 43.42 6.21 -0.72
CA LEU A 12 43.09 4.80 -0.91
C LEU A 12 43.13 4.11 0.45
N PRO A 13 42.11 3.31 0.79
CA PRO A 13 42.12 2.56 2.05
C PRO A 13 43.40 1.70 2.08
N GLN A 14 44.24 1.94 3.10
CA GLN A 14 45.42 1.13 3.36
C GLN A 14 45.03 -0.35 3.27
N PRO A 15 45.83 -1.20 2.60
CA PRO A 15 45.55 -2.63 2.54
C PRO A 15 45.37 -3.12 3.97
N ARG A 16 44.19 -3.68 4.27
CA ARG A 16 43.89 -4.21 5.61
C ARG A 16 45.06 -5.07 6.03
N THR A 17 45.69 -4.72 7.14
CA THR A 17 46.83 -5.43 7.72
C THR A 17 46.52 -6.92 7.64
N SER A 18 47.40 -7.72 7.02
CA SER A 18 47.09 -9.13 6.81
C SER A 18 46.76 -9.75 8.17
N ILE A 19 45.71 -10.57 8.23
CA ILE A 19 45.33 -11.29 9.46
C ILE A 19 46.55 -11.98 10.08
N GLY A 20 47.45 -12.51 9.24
CA GLY A 20 48.70 -13.12 9.70
C GLY A 20 49.68 -12.17 10.37
N THR A 21 49.63 -10.87 10.10
CA THR A 21 50.47 -9.85 10.76
C THR A 21 49.86 -9.44 12.11
N VAL A 22 48.53 -9.35 12.18
CA VAL A 22 47.80 -9.05 13.43
C VAL A 22 47.96 -10.20 14.42
N LEU A 23 47.82 -11.45 13.96
CA LEU A 23 47.94 -12.65 14.80
C LEU A 23 49.39 -12.95 15.24
N ARG A 24 50.41 -12.51 14.49
CA ARG A 24 51.83 -12.76 14.85
C ARG A 24 52.32 -11.96 16.05
N ASN A 25 51.69 -10.81 16.32
CA ASN A 25 52.07 -9.91 17.40
C ASN A 25 51.22 -10.08 18.65
N GLN A 26 50.24 -10.99 18.63
CA GLN A 26 49.38 -11.30 19.76
C GLN A 26 49.90 -12.51 20.50
N THR A 27 49.77 -12.48 21.83
CA THR A 27 50.01 -13.66 22.67
C THR A 27 48.97 -14.73 22.38
N ARG A 28 49.29 -16.00 22.69
CA ARG A 28 48.35 -17.12 22.50
C ARG A 28 47.02 -16.88 23.22
N ASP A 29 47.07 -16.32 24.43
CA ASP A 29 45.87 -16.03 25.23
C ASP A 29 44.99 -14.93 24.60
N GLU A 30 45.59 -13.92 23.96
CA GLU A 30 44.85 -12.88 23.23
C GLU A 30 44.19 -13.44 21.95
N VAL A 31 44.87 -14.38 21.27
CA VAL A 31 44.31 -15.07 20.11
C VAL A 31 43.15 -15.98 20.52
N ASP A 32 43.31 -16.75 21.60
CA ASP A 32 42.27 -17.65 22.11
C ASP A 32 41.05 -16.86 22.61
N ALA A 33 41.25 -15.72 23.30
CA ALA A 33 40.16 -14.83 23.70
C ALA A 33 39.44 -14.20 22.50
N ALA A 34 40.18 -13.74 21.48
CA ALA A 34 39.59 -13.20 20.26
C ALA A 34 38.82 -14.27 19.46
N LEU A 35 39.31 -15.52 19.45
CA LEU A 35 38.59 -16.64 18.86
C LEU A 35 37.30 -16.93 19.63
N GLN A 36 37.33 -16.92 20.96
CA GLN A 36 36.13 -17.09 21.79
C GLN A 36 35.11 -15.97 21.53
N ASP A 37 35.54 -14.71 21.45
CA ASP A 37 34.64 -13.58 21.11
C ASP A 37 33.99 -13.76 19.73
N VAL A 38 34.74 -14.28 18.75
CA VAL A 38 34.22 -14.59 17.41
C VAL A 38 33.25 -15.77 17.47
N GLU A 39 33.55 -16.82 18.23
CA GLU A 39 32.66 -17.97 18.42
C GLU A 39 31.36 -17.54 19.13
N ASP A 40 31.44 -16.72 20.16
CA ASP A 40 30.31 -16.15 20.90
C ASP A 40 29.48 -15.21 20.02
N ASP A 41 30.11 -14.41 19.15
CA ASP A 41 29.42 -13.56 18.17
C ASP A 41 28.75 -14.40 17.07
N VAL A 42 29.39 -15.47 16.58
CA VAL A 42 28.83 -16.41 15.62
C VAL A 42 27.65 -17.16 16.22
N GLU A 43 27.77 -17.64 17.46
CA GLU A 43 26.72 -18.35 18.19
C GLU A 43 25.58 -17.38 18.58
N GLY A 44 25.90 -16.15 18.99
CA GLY A 44 24.92 -15.09 19.26
C GLY A 44 24.17 -14.64 17.99
N LYS A 45 24.82 -14.76 16.82
CA LYS A 45 24.19 -14.59 15.49
C LYS A 45 23.55 -15.86 14.97
N ARG A 46 23.67 -17.00 15.65
CA ARG A 46 23.01 -18.24 15.25
C ARG A 46 21.50 -18.02 15.34
N GLY A 47 20.85 -18.24 14.21
CA GLY A 47 19.43 -17.91 14.08
C GLY A 47 19.14 -16.44 13.72
N PHE A 48 20.13 -15.61 13.42
CA PHE A 48 19.87 -14.35 12.75
C PHE A 48 19.07 -14.60 11.45
N ARG A 49 18.06 -13.76 11.20
CA ARG A 49 17.25 -13.82 9.99
C ARG A 49 17.54 -12.59 9.16
N TYR A 50 18.31 -12.76 8.09
CA TYR A 50 18.69 -11.67 7.18
C TYR A 50 17.50 -11.06 6.41
N GLN A 51 16.36 -11.73 6.41
CA GLN A 51 15.18 -11.30 5.68
C GLN A 51 14.49 -10.13 6.38
N ALA A 52 13.79 -9.27 5.62
CA ALA A 52 13.05 -8.15 6.20
C ALA A 52 12.03 -8.60 7.26
N LEU A 53 11.81 -7.79 8.30
CA LEU A 53 10.90 -8.11 9.42
C LEU A 53 9.49 -8.50 8.99
N SER A 54 8.95 -7.96 7.89
CA SER A 54 7.65 -8.43 7.35
C SER A 54 7.67 -9.87 6.86
N THR A 55 8.77 -10.27 6.21
CA THR A 55 8.95 -11.63 5.70
C THR A 55 9.10 -12.59 6.87
N GLN A 56 9.87 -12.20 7.88
CA GLN A 56 9.99 -12.93 9.14
C GLN A 56 8.64 -13.12 9.83
N LYS A 57 7.89 -12.04 10.09
CA LYS A 57 6.53 -12.10 10.69
C LYS A 57 5.59 -12.99 9.88
N GLN A 58 5.74 -13.00 8.55
CA GLN A 58 4.97 -13.86 7.68
C GLN A 58 5.38 -15.34 7.81
N GLN A 59 6.67 -15.64 7.87
CA GLN A 59 7.16 -16.99 8.13
C GLN A 59 6.68 -17.48 9.50
N ASP A 60 6.79 -16.65 10.53
CA ASP A 60 6.33 -16.95 11.89
C ASP A 60 4.83 -17.27 11.90
N ALA A 61 4.02 -16.48 11.19
CA ALA A 61 2.59 -16.74 11.06
C ALA A 61 2.27 -18.06 10.36
N VAL A 62 3.05 -18.43 9.33
CA VAL A 62 2.92 -19.73 8.63
C VAL A 62 3.32 -20.89 9.54
N LEU A 63 4.40 -20.77 10.31
CA LEU A 63 4.81 -21.78 11.28
C LEU A 63 3.78 -21.97 12.38
N ALA A 64 3.26 -20.87 12.94
CA ALA A 64 2.23 -20.91 13.97
C ALA A 64 0.94 -21.58 13.46
N GLU A 65 0.65 -21.47 12.18
CA GLU A 65 -0.48 -22.15 11.55
C GLU A 65 -0.18 -23.64 11.31
N TYR A 66 1.02 -23.95 10.79
CA TYR A 66 1.48 -25.33 10.60
C TYR A 66 1.47 -26.13 11.90
N ARG A 67 1.98 -25.54 13.00
CA ARG A 67 1.96 -26.13 14.36
C ARG A 67 0.57 -26.55 14.83
N ARG A 68 -0.50 -25.93 14.34
CA ARG A 68 -1.88 -26.31 14.69
C ARG A 68 -2.38 -27.51 13.91
N ILE A 69 -1.89 -27.71 12.68
CA ILE A 69 -2.39 -28.71 11.74
C ILE A 69 -1.52 -29.97 11.75
N ALA A 70 -0.20 -29.81 11.83
CA ALA A 70 0.76 -30.91 11.76
C ALA A 70 0.54 -32.05 12.78
N PRO A 71 0.08 -31.80 14.03
CA PRO A 71 -0.23 -32.88 14.97
C PRO A 71 -1.32 -33.83 14.48
N LEU A 72 -2.24 -33.36 13.62
CA LEU A 72 -3.25 -34.22 13.01
C LEU A 72 -2.63 -35.23 12.04
N PHE A 73 -1.58 -34.81 11.32
CA PHE A 73 -0.82 -35.70 10.44
C PHE A 73 -0.02 -36.71 11.26
N ALA A 74 0.62 -36.27 12.35
CA ALA A 74 1.37 -37.18 13.21
C ALA A 74 0.50 -38.30 13.81
N ARG A 75 -0.73 -37.98 14.23
CA ARG A 75 -1.69 -38.99 14.72
C ARG A 75 -2.06 -40.03 13.67
N LYS A 76 -2.13 -39.65 12.39
CA LYS A 76 -2.40 -40.59 11.28
C LYS A 76 -1.31 -41.67 11.17
N HIS A 77 -0.07 -41.37 11.57
CA HIS A 77 1.05 -42.31 11.59
C HIS A 77 1.23 -43.01 12.94
N GLY A 78 0.21 -43.01 13.81
CA GLY A 78 0.26 -43.69 15.11
C GLY A 78 1.15 -43.01 16.15
N LEU A 79 1.65 -41.80 15.88
CA LEU A 79 2.37 -41.02 16.88
C LEU A 79 1.35 -40.47 17.87
N ALA A 80 1.44 -40.92 19.12
CA ALA A 80 0.62 -40.44 20.22
C ALA A 80 1.05 -39.01 20.60
N VAL A 81 0.68 -38.04 19.76
CA VAL A 81 1.01 -36.64 20.00
C VAL A 81 -0.01 -36.05 20.98
N ARG A 82 0.33 -36.12 22.27
CA ARG A 82 -0.18 -35.17 23.25
C ARG A 82 0.59 -33.88 23.04
N MET A 83 0.06 -33.00 22.19
CA MET A 83 0.49 -31.61 22.19
C MET A 83 0.10 -31.06 23.55
N GLU A 84 1.03 -31.03 24.48
CA GLU A 84 0.82 -30.36 25.75
C GLU A 84 1.15 -28.89 25.54
N ASP A 85 0.18 -28.02 25.82
CA ASP A 85 0.33 -26.56 25.71
C ASP A 85 1.50 -26.03 26.59
N ASN A 86 2.00 -26.86 27.52
CA ASN A 86 3.07 -26.55 28.46
C ASN A 86 4.46 -27.07 28.04
N LEU A 87 4.58 -27.87 26.97
CA LEU A 87 5.89 -28.36 26.55
C LEU A 87 6.70 -27.25 25.85
N PRO A 88 8.04 -27.22 26.04
CA PRO A 88 8.93 -26.35 25.28
C PRO A 88 8.69 -26.48 23.77
N ALA A 89 8.81 -25.35 23.06
CA ALA A 89 8.55 -25.30 21.63
C ALA A 89 9.46 -26.27 20.85
N GLU A 90 10.69 -26.51 21.30
CA GLU A 90 11.61 -27.44 20.63
C GLU A 90 11.11 -28.89 20.65
N ILE A 91 10.49 -29.33 21.76
CA ILE A 91 9.98 -30.70 21.89
C ILE A 91 8.79 -30.92 20.96
N ASN A 92 7.88 -29.93 20.91
CA ASN A 92 6.75 -29.95 19.99
C ASN A 92 7.21 -29.87 18.53
N ASP A 93 8.27 -29.11 18.24
CA ASP A 93 8.83 -28.97 16.90
C ASP A 93 9.46 -30.28 16.39
N ALA A 94 10.16 -31.05 17.22
CA ALA A 94 10.74 -32.34 16.81
C ALA A 94 9.68 -33.36 16.36
N VAL A 95 8.46 -33.28 16.90
CA VAL A 95 7.36 -34.17 16.52
C VAL A 95 6.72 -33.77 15.19
N ILE A 96 6.55 -32.46 14.96
CA ILE A 96 5.92 -31.95 13.73
C ILE A 96 6.92 -31.76 12.58
N PHE A 97 8.22 -31.77 12.87
CA PHE A 97 9.31 -31.80 11.89
C PHE A 97 10.10 -33.12 12.00
N PRO A 98 9.56 -34.25 11.51
CA PRO A 98 10.17 -35.55 11.72
C PRO A 98 11.55 -35.66 11.04
N THR A 99 12.45 -36.42 11.67
CA THR A 99 13.78 -36.72 11.12
C THR A 99 13.72 -37.53 9.83
N ASN A 100 12.66 -38.34 9.64
CA ASN A 100 12.40 -39.05 8.39
C ASN A 100 11.99 -38.07 7.27
N SER A 101 12.78 -38.04 6.19
CA SER A 101 12.60 -37.08 5.09
C SER A 101 11.28 -37.27 4.33
N ASP A 102 10.86 -38.50 4.11
CA ASP A 102 9.64 -38.78 3.36
C ASP A 102 8.41 -38.42 4.20
N LEU A 103 8.45 -38.66 5.51
CA LEU A 103 7.39 -38.25 6.43
C LEU A 103 7.30 -36.72 6.54
N GLN A 104 8.44 -36.04 6.59
CA GLN A 104 8.49 -34.57 6.58
C GLN A 104 7.88 -33.99 5.29
N ILE A 105 8.22 -34.58 4.14
CA ILE A 105 7.65 -34.21 2.85
C ILE A 105 6.14 -34.43 2.89
N GLU A 106 5.66 -35.59 3.33
CA GLU A 106 4.23 -35.88 3.47
C GLU A 106 3.52 -34.83 4.34
N TYR A 107 4.09 -34.42 5.48
CA TYR A 107 3.45 -33.43 6.35
C TYR A 107 3.35 -32.06 5.70
N VAL A 108 4.39 -31.62 4.98
CA VAL A 108 4.36 -30.33 4.26
C VAL A 108 3.36 -30.40 3.11
N LEU A 109 3.30 -31.51 2.36
CA LEU A 109 2.33 -31.71 1.28
C LEU A 109 0.89 -31.70 1.82
N ASN A 110 0.62 -32.42 2.90
CA ASN A 110 -0.70 -32.43 3.54
C ASN A 110 -1.09 -31.05 4.07
N TYR A 111 -0.15 -30.31 4.68
CA TYR A 111 -0.39 -28.93 5.07
C TYR A 111 -0.74 -28.03 3.87
N LEU A 112 0.03 -28.11 2.79
CA LEU A 112 -0.23 -27.31 1.59
C LEU A 112 -1.60 -27.64 0.97
N ARG A 113 -2.00 -28.91 0.97
CA ARG A 113 -3.34 -29.33 0.52
C ARG A 113 -4.44 -28.75 1.40
N VAL A 114 -4.38 -28.95 2.71
CA VAL A 114 -5.36 -28.41 3.66
C VAL A 114 -5.46 -26.89 3.52
N ILE A 115 -4.33 -26.20 3.39
CA ILE A 115 -4.34 -24.75 3.36
C ILE A 115 -4.83 -24.16 2.02
N THR A 116 -4.71 -24.91 0.91
CA THR A 116 -5.34 -24.50 -0.35
C THR A 116 -6.87 -24.53 -0.27
N GLU A 117 -7.43 -25.43 0.53
CA GLU A 117 -8.88 -25.57 0.75
C GLU A 117 -9.40 -24.54 1.76
N GLU A 118 -8.64 -24.26 2.82
CA GLU A 118 -9.08 -23.44 3.95
C GLU A 118 -8.77 -21.93 3.82
N VAL A 119 -7.76 -21.54 3.02
CA VAL A 119 -7.37 -20.12 2.94
C VAL A 119 -8.42 -19.31 2.20
N LYS A 120 -9.06 -18.43 2.95
CA LYS A 120 -9.90 -17.39 2.37
C LYS A 120 -9.09 -16.48 1.45
N PRO A 121 -9.59 -16.18 0.23
CA PRO A 121 -8.99 -15.18 -0.62
C PRO A 121 -8.94 -13.82 0.08
N ARG A 122 -7.82 -13.13 -0.08
CA ARG A 122 -7.61 -11.80 0.52
C ARG A 122 -8.34 -10.68 -0.24
N ALA A 123 -8.55 -10.85 -1.53
CA ALA A 123 -9.17 -9.84 -2.37
C ALA A 123 -10.67 -10.12 -2.49
N ASP A 124 -11.48 -9.08 -2.28
CA ASP A 124 -12.94 -9.15 -2.39
C ASP A 124 -13.35 -9.68 -3.77
N GLY A 125 -14.37 -10.55 -3.79
CA GLY A 125 -14.92 -11.12 -5.02
C GLY A 125 -14.13 -12.27 -5.64
N HIS A 126 -13.00 -12.68 -5.06
CA HIS A 126 -12.37 -13.94 -5.44
C HIS A 126 -13.00 -15.08 -4.65
N GLU A 127 -13.28 -16.21 -5.30
CA GLU A 127 -13.78 -17.43 -4.64
C GLU A 127 -12.64 -18.27 -4.06
N ARG A 128 -11.43 -18.13 -4.60
CA ARG A 128 -10.28 -18.99 -4.28
C ARG A 128 -9.02 -18.18 -4.01
N PRO A 129 -8.10 -18.67 -3.15
CA PRO A 129 -6.83 -17.99 -2.89
C PRO A 129 -6.00 -17.87 -4.17
N ARG A 130 -5.02 -16.97 -4.18
CA ARG A 130 -4.10 -16.82 -5.32
C ARG A 130 -2.94 -17.80 -5.19
N ALA A 131 -2.45 -18.32 -6.31
CA ALA A 131 -1.25 -19.14 -6.37
C ALA A 131 -0.09 -18.52 -5.57
N LYS A 132 0.17 -17.22 -5.77
CA LYS A 132 1.23 -16.47 -5.05
C LYS A 132 1.12 -16.54 -3.52
N THR A 133 -0.09 -16.65 -2.96
CA THR A 133 -0.29 -16.79 -1.52
C THR A 133 0.16 -18.18 -1.06
N ILE A 134 -0.20 -19.21 -1.83
CA ILE A 134 0.13 -20.61 -1.52
C ILE A 134 1.63 -20.88 -1.69
N TYR A 135 2.23 -20.44 -2.81
CA TYR A 135 3.69 -20.52 -3.01
C TYR A 135 4.47 -19.81 -1.91
N ARG A 136 3.92 -18.73 -1.35
CA ARG A 136 4.59 -18.05 -0.24
C ARG A 136 4.55 -18.87 1.06
N ARG A 137 3.47 -19.63 1.29
CA ARG A 137 3.40 -20.60 2.40
C ARG A 137 4.38 -21.74 2.18
N MET A 138 4.47 -22.26 0.95
CA MET A 138 5.48 -23.25 0.57
C MET A 138 6.89 -22.73 0.89
N ASN A 139 7.26 -21.54 0.42
CA ASN A 139 8.59 -20.95 0.68
C ASN A 139 8.85 -20.71 2.18
N ALA A 140 7.83 -20.33 2.94
CA ALA A 140 7.95 -20.21 4.39
C ALA A 140 8.16 -21.57 5.06
N MET A 141 7.49 -22.63 4.60
CA MET A 141 7.74 -23.98 5.09
C MET A 141 9.13 -24.49 4.73
N MET A 142 9.62 -24.23 3.50
CA MET A 142 11.01 -24.55 3.13
C MET A 142 12.00 -23.89 4.09
N HIS A 143 11.79 -22.62 4.44
CA HIS A 143 12.62 -21.91 5.40
C HIS A 143 12.61 -22.59 6.78
N TRP A 144 11.45 -23.01 7.28
CA TRP A 144 11.35 -23.64 8.60
C TRP A 144 11.84 -25.07 8.63
N VAL A 145 11.63 -25.85 7.57
CA VAL A 145 12.22 -27.18 7.45
C VAL A 145 13.74 -27.06 7.48
N ASP A 146 14.34 -26.20 6.66
CA ASP A 146 15.79 -25.98 6.67
C ASP A 146 16.29 -25.58 8.07
N ARG A 147 15.54 -24.75 8.79
CA ARG A 147 16.00 -24.15 10.04
C ARG A 147 15.78 -25.02 11.28
N LEU A 148 14.63 -25.69 11.39
CA LEU A 148 14.25 -26.49 12.56
C LEU A 148 14.68 -27.94 12.42
N ARG A 149 14.86 -28.45 11.19
CA ARG A 149 15.30 -29.83 10.96
C ARG A 149 16.83 -29.96 10.87
N ALA A 150 17.54 -28.95 10.36
CA ALA A 150 19.00 -29.03 10.19
C ALA A 150 19.79 -29.48 11.43
N PRO A 151 19.42 -29.10 12.67
CA PRO A 151 20.10 -29.59 13.86
C PRO A 151 19.97 -31.11 14.11
N PHE A 152 18.92 -31.75 13.57
CA PHE A 152 18.58 -33.15 13.85
C PHE A 152 18.70 -34.08 12.64
N ALA A 153 18.65 -33.53 11.42
CA ALA A 153 18.74 -34.27 10.16
C ALA A 153 19.21 -33.35 9.02
N PRO A 154 20.54 -33.13 8.87
CA PRO A 154 21.10 -32.21 7.87
C PRO A 154 20.86 -32.66 6.41
N GLU A 155 20.57 -33.93 6.17
CA GLU A 155 20.34 -34.52 4.84
C GLU A 155 18.91 -34.31 4.29
N THR A 156 18.24 -33.23 4.67
CA THR A 156 16.96 -32.92 4.03
C THR A 156 17.22 -32.61 2.55
N ASP A 157 16.78 -33.51 1.66
CA ASP A 157 16.79 -33.25 0.22
C ASP A 157 15.78 -32.14 -0.11
N LYS A 158 16.26 -30.90 0.04
CA LYS A 158 15.52 -29.67 -0.21
C LYS A 158 15.00 -29.63 -1.64
N ARG A 159 15.76 -30.19 -2.59
CA ARG A 159 15.36 -30.29 -3.99
C ARG A 159 14.18 -31.24 -4.13
N LYS A 160 14.24 -32.44 -3.53
CA LYS A 160 13.10 -33.37 -3.50
C LYS A 160 11.87 -32.74 -2.87
N LEU A 161 11.98 -32.09 -1.70
CA LEU A 161 10.85 -31.42 -1.06
C LEU A 161 10.25 -30.32 -1.95
N GLN A 162 11.08 -29.46 -2.56
CA GLN A 162 10.63 -28.40 -3.44
C GLN A 162 9.93 -28.94 -4.70
N THR A 163 10.50 -29.98 -5.33
CA THR A 163 9.90 -30.64 -6.50
C THR A 163 8.53 -31.20 -6.15
N ARG A 164 8.42 -31.98 -5.06
CA ARG A 164 7.15 -32.59 -4.63
C ARG A 164 6.09 -31.56 -4.27
N CYS A 165 6.48 -30.47 -3.60
CA CYS A 165 5.57 -29.36 -3.33
C CYS A 165 5.10 -28.69 -4.62
N THR A 166 6.00 -28.49 -5.59
CA THR A 166 5.66 -27.88 -6.88
C THR A 166 4.70 -28.78 -7.68
N GLU A 167 4.97 -30.08 -7.77
CA GLU A 167 4.09 -31.08 -8.40
C GLU A 167 2.68 -31.06 -7.79
N LEU A 168 2.59 -31.07 -6.45
CA LEU A 168 1.31 -30.98 -5.76
C LEU A 168 0.58 -29.67 -6.08
N LEU A 169 1.27 -28.53 -6.00
CA LEU A 169 0.66 -27.24 -6.28
C LEU A 169 0.23 -27.14 -7.74
N GLU A 170 0.97 -27.67 -8.70
CA GLU A 170 0.54 -27.75 -10.09
C GLU A 170 -0.72 -28.61 -10.26
N ALA A 171 -0.78 -29.77 -9.61
CA ALA A 171 -1.96 -30.63 -9.63
C ALA A 171 -3.19 -29.93 -9.03
N LEU A 172 -3.04 -29.31 -7.86
CA LEU A 172 -4.10 -28.53 -7.20
C LEU A 172 -4.51 -27.29 -8.02
N GLY A 173 -3.55 -26.65 -8.70
CA GLY A 173 -3.80 -25.55 -9.62
C GLY A 173 -4.62 -25.97 -10.84
N ARG A 174 -4.33 -27.15 -11.42
CA ARG A 174 -5.12 -27.73 -12.53
C ARG A 174 -6.52 -28.14 -12.09
N GLN A 175 -6.67 -28.61 -10.86
CA GLN A 175 -7.97 -28.88 -10.24
C GLN A 175 -8.70 -27.59 -9.82
N GLY A 176 -8.02 -26.45 -9.90
CA GLY A 176 -8.57 -25.13 -9.68
C GLY A 176 -8.60 -24.68 -8.22
N TYR A 177 -8.01 -25.39 -7.25
CA TYR A 177 -8.08 -25.01 -5.82
C TYR A 177 -7.60 -23.59 -5.51
N PHE A 178 -6.78 -23.01 -6.36
CA PHE A 178 -6.41 -21.62 -6.30
C PHE A 178 -6.38 -20.98 -7.69
N SER A 179 -6.54 -19.66 -7.73
CA SER A 179 -6.47 -18.89 -8.96
C SER A 179 -5.03 -18.77 -9.44
N THR A 180 -4.77 -19.30 -10.64
CA THR A 180 -3.54 -19.11 -11.41
C THR A 180 -3.61 -17.91 -12.35
N HIS A 181 -4.82 -17.39 -12.60
CA HIS A 181 -5.02 -16.25 -13.49
C HIS A 181 -4.29 -15.01 -12.97
N ALA A 182 -3.54 -14.38 -13.87
CA ALA A 182 -2.96 -13.08 -13.62
C ALA A 182 -4.09 -12.08 -13.33
N VAL A 183 -4.07 -11.49 -12.14
CA VAL A 183 -5.05 -10.46 -11.81
C VAL A 183 -4.79 -9.27 -12.71
N GLN A 184 -5.82 -8.90 -13.47
CA GLN A 184 -5.78 -7.68 -14.27
C GLN A 184 -5.50 -6.52 -13.32
N ARG A 185 -4.30 -5.98 -13.48
CA ARG A 185 -3.84 -4.82 -12.76
C ARG A 185 -4.46 -3.59 -13.44
N GLU A 186 -5.10 -2.74 -12.66
CA GLU A 186 -5.49 -1.39 -13.07
C GLU A 186 -4.28 -0.51 -13.36
N PHE A 187 -4.42 0.37 -14.35
CA PHE A 187 -3.46 1.39 -14.73
C PHE A 187 -4.27 2.68 -14.88
N LEU A 188 -3.80 3.77 -14.29
CA LEU A 188 -4.49 5.06 -14.38
C LEU A 188 -3.57 6.01 -15.14
N GLY A 189 -3.90 6.23 -16.41
CA GLY A 189 -3.17 7.13 -17.30
C GLY A 189 -3.79 8.51 -17.40
N LYS A 190 -3.27 9.30 -18.32
CA LYS A 190 -3.70 10.69 -18.58
C LYS A 190 -5.20 10.82 -18.78
N ASP A 191 -5.73 10.04 -19.73
CA ASP A 191 -7.15 10.09 -20.12
C ASP A 191 -8.08 9.69 -18.96
N ASP A 192 -7.61 8.79 -18.09
CA ASP A 192 -8.34 8.39 -16.90
C ASP A 192 -8.45 9.55 -15.91
N VAL A 193 -7.36 10.29 -15.68
CA VAL A 193 -7.37 11.46 -14.79
C VAL A 193 -8.23 12.58 -15.33
N ILE A 194 -8.18 12.86 -16.64
CA ILE A 194 -9.05 13.86 -17.29
C ILE A 194 -10.51 13.48 -17.06
N CYS A 195 -10.88 12.23 -17.36
CA CYS A 195 -12.24 11.74 -17.18
C CYS A 195 -12.70 11.83 -15.72
N LEU A 196 -11.82 11.49 -14.76
CA LEU A 196 -12.13 11.59 -13.33
C LEU A 196 -12.34 13.03 -12.88
N ILE A 197 -11.48 13.96 -13.30
CA ILE A 197 -11.60 15.38 -12.96
C ILE A 197 -12.87 15.98 -13.58
N ASP A 198 -13.13 15.71 -14.87
CA ASP A 198 -14.34 16.16 -15.56
C ASP A 198 -15.61 15.64 -14.88
N HIS A 199 -15.67 14.34 -14.60
CA HIS A 199 -16.80 13.71 -13.94
C HIS A 199 -17.03 14.31 -12.54
N ASP A 200 -15.97 14.48 -11.74
CA ASP A 200 -16.09 15.05 -10.41
C ASP A 200 -16.49 16.54 -10.43
N SER A 201 -16.00 17.29 -11.42
CA SER A 201 -16.37 18.70 -11.63
C SER A 201 -17.84 18.84 -12.04
N LYS A 202 -18.33 18.01 -12.96
CA LYS A 202 -19.76 17.96 -13.36
C LYS A 202 -20.68 17.52 -12.23
N ARG A 203 -20.24 16.57 -11.41
CA ARG A 203 -21.00 16.12 -10.23
C ARG A 203 -21.18 17.24 -9.20
N SER A 204 -20.21 18.15 -9.13
CA SER A 204 -20.19 19.25 -8.17
C SER A 204 -21.18 20.36 -8.49
N SER A 205 -21.53 20.56 -9.77
CA SER A 205 -22.53 21.54 -10.20
C SER A 205 -23.96 21.02 -10.07
N ALA A 206 -24.16 19.70 -10.07
CA ALA A 206 -25.45 19.08 -9.85
C ALA A 206 -25.85 19.17 -8.37
N THR A 207 -27.06 19.67 -8.10
CA THR A 207 -27.72 19.91 -6.79
C THR A 207 -27.96 18.66 -5.93
N SER A 208 -27.21 17.59 -6.15
CA SER A 208 -27.31 16.32 -5.43
C SER A 208 -26.98 16.51 -3.94
N TRP A 209 -28.01 16.36 -3.10
CA TRP A 209 -27.93 16.45 -1.65
C TRP A 209 -26.85 15.56 -1.01
N GLN A 210 -26.48 14.44 -1.64
CA GLN A 210 -25.44 13.53 -1.14
C GLN A 210 -24.02 14.13 -1.20
N PHE A 211 -23.78 15.12 -2.05
CA PHE A 211 -22.45 15.73 -2.25
C PHE A 211 -22.42 17.22 -1.92
N LYS A 212 -23.53 17.76 -1.43
CA LYS A 212 -23.69 19.16 -1.01
C LYS A 212 -22.78 19.55 0.17
N HIS A 213 -22.09 18.58 0.76
CA HIS A 213 -21.29 18.76 1.98
C HIS A 213 -19.78 18.55 1.80
N GLU A 214 -19.30 18.06 0.66
CA GLU A 214 -17.85 17.96 0.46
C GLU A 214 -17.31 19.33 0.03
N PRO A 215 -16.48 19.99 0.85
CA PRO A 215 -15.94 21.29 0.50
C PRO A 215 -15.13 21.16 -0.78
N TRP A 216 -15.28 22.11 -1.70
CA TRP A 216 -14.53 22.10 -2.96
C TRP A 216 -13.00 21.97 -2.73
N GLN A 217 -12.49 22.50 -1.61
CA GLN A 217 -11.10 22.37 -1.15
C GLN A 217 -10.65 20.92 -1.09
N VAL A 218 -11.51 20.05 -0.55
CA VAL A 218 -11.22 18.62 -0.43
C VAL A 218 -11.10 18.02 -1.81
N ARG A 219 -12.07 18.25 -2.71
CA ARG A 219 -12.02 17.76 -4.09
C ARG A 219 -10.79 18.25 -4.85
N PHE A 220 -10.46 19.54 -4.71
CA PHE A 220 -9.29 20.12 -5.36
C PHE A 220 -7.99 19.47 -4.90
N GLN A 221 -7.84 19.19 -3.60
CA GLN A 221 -6.71 18.41 -3.08
C GLN A 221 -6.66 17.01 -3.69
N HIS A 222 -7.82 16.35 -3.87
CA HIS A 222 -7.87 15.02 -4.49
C HIS A 222 -7.43 15.07 -5.96
N HIS A 223 -7.89 16.06 -6.73
CA HIS A 223 -7.45 16.24 -8.12
C HIS A 223 -5.95 16.46 -8.18
N LEU A 224 -5.41 17.34 -7.32
CA LEU A 224 -3.96 17.56 -7.22
C LEU A 224 -3.20 16.28 -6.83
N ILE A 225 -3.73 15.47 -5.92
CA ILE A 225 -3.15 14.17 -5.57
C ILE A 225 -3.15 13.22 -6.77
N TRP A 226 -4.21 13.23 -7.59
CA TRP A 226 -4.28 12.39 -8.80
C TRP A 226 -3.29 12.84 -9.85
N THR A 227 -3.14 14.15 -10.10
CA THR A 227 -2.13 14.67 -11.03
C THR A 227 -0.72 14.40 -10.52
N LEU A 228 -0.50 14.54 -9.21
CA LEU A 228 0.77 14.20 -8.58
C LEU A 228 1.08 12.71 -8.74
N GLY A 229 0.10 11.84 -8.50
CA GLY A 229 0.22 10.40 -8.73
C GLY A 229 0.56 10.06 -10.17
N LEU A 230 -0.17 10.67 -11.12
CA LEU A 230 0.03 10.50 -12.56
C LEU A 230 1.44 10.85 -13.02
N VAL A 231 2.01 11.94 -12.52
CA VAL A 231 3.35 12.40 -12.93
C VAL A 231 4.45 11.64 -12.18
N THR A 232 4.33 11.50 -10.85
CA THR A 232 5.45 11.02 -10.02
C THR A 232 5.45 9.52 -9.78
N GLY A 233 4.30 8.85 -9.85
CA GLY A 233 4.16 7.44 -9.48
C GLY A 233 4.52 7.15 -8.01
N ILE A 234 4.57 8.19 -7.17
CA ILE A 234 5.02 8.07 -5.78
C ILE A 234 4.05 7.23 -4.94
N ARG A 235 4.51 6.68 -3.82
CA ARG A 235 3.65 5.90 -2.92
C ARG A 235 2.72 6.85 -2.13
N PRO A 236 1.48 6.45 -1.80
CA PRO A 236 0.60 7.25 -0.96
C PRO A 236 1.26 7.67 0.36
N SER A 237 2.04 6.77 0.97
CA SER A 237 2.75 7.01 2.23
C SER A 237 3.81 8.10 2.18
N SER A 238 4.19 8.57 0.98
CA SER A 238 5.13 9.66 0.78
C SER A 238 4.41 11.01 0.65
N ILE A 239 3.11 10.99 0.40
CA ILE A 239 2.28 12.18 0.19
C ILE A 239 1.48 12.50 1.46
N VAL A 240 0.87 11.47 2.05
CA VAL A 240 -0.12 11.59 3.13
C VAL A 240 0.23 10.65 4.30
N VAL A 241 -0.32 10.94 5.48
CA VAL A 241 -0.02 10.18 6.70
C VAL A 241 -0.53 8.74 6.61
N THR A 242 0.26 7.81 7.16
CA THR A 242 -0.16 6.42 7.34
C THR A 242 -0.09 6.04 8.81
N THR A 243 -0.77 4.96 9.20
CA THR A 243 -0.71 4.44 10.57
C THR A 243 0.69 3.98 11.02
N ARG A 244 1.68 3.98 10.13
CA ARG A 244 3.03 3.48 10.38
C ARG A 244 4.12 4.53 10.20
N ALA A 245 3.77 5.72 9.71
CA ALA A 245 4.74 6.76 9.40
C ALA A 245 4.09 8.13 9.63
N GLU A 246 4.78 8.95 10.42
CA GLU A 246 4.47 10.37 10.65
C GLU A 246 5.00 11.28 9.53
N HIS A 247 5.60 10.67 8.49
CA HIS A 247 6.12 11.37 7.34
C HIS A 247 5.05 11.53 6.27
N PHE A 248 4.99 12.73 5.68
CA PHE A 248 4.07 13.15 4.64
C PHE A 248 4.68 14.34 3.90
N LEU A 249 4.10 14.73 2.76
CA LEU A 249 4.61 15.86 1.98
C LEU A 249 4.28 17.18 2.70
N ARG A 250 5.31 17.96 3.03
CA ARG A 250 5.20 19.28 3.65
C ARG A 250 5.56 20.37 2.66
N TRP A 251 5.14 21.59 2.94
CA TRP A 251 5.43 22.73 2.08
C TRP A 251 6.93 23.06 1.97
N ARG A 252 7.73 22.81 3.00
CA ARG A 252 9.21 22.91 2.93
C ARG A 252 9.83 21.99 1.87
N ASN A 253 9.09 20.98 1.42
CA ASN A 253 9.52 20.03 0.40
C ASN A 253 9.10 20.43 -1.02
N VAL A 254 8.50 21.61 -1.20
CA VAL A 254 8.03 22.13 -2.47
C VAL A 254 8.78 23.42 -2.79
N VAL A 255 9.49 23.45 -3.92
CA VAL A 255 10.14 24.65 -4.43
C VAL A 255 9.51 25.03 -5.76
N PHE A 256 9.04 26.27 -5.87
CA PHE A 256 8.42 26.79 -7.08
C PHE A 256 9.40 27.68 -7.85
N ARG A 257 9.47 27.48 -9.17
CA ARG A 257 10.29 28.30 -10.06
C ARG A 257 9.52 28.73 -11.30
N ARG A 258 9.83 29.93 -11.79
CA ARG A 258 9.52 30.36 -13.16
C ARG A 258 10.62 29.86 -14.09
N VAL A 259 10.25 29.51 -15.32
CA VAL A 259 11.23 29.18 -16.36
C VAL A 259 11.52 30.44 -17.16
N PRO A 260 12.74 30.99 -17.10
CA PRO A 260 13.14 32.05 -18.01
C PRO A 260 13.37 31.49 -19.42
N ASP A 261 13.07 32.27 -20.44
CA ASP A 261 13.48 32.04 -21.82
C ASP A 261 14.95 32.42 -22.02
N LEU A 262 15.45 32.28 -23.24
CA LEU A 262 16.85 32.56 -23.59
C LEU A 262 17.23 34.03 -23.42
N GLU A 263 16.25 34.93 -23.44
CA GLU A 263 16.43 36.38 -23.29
C GLU A 263 16.20 36.83 -21.83
N GLY A 264 15.89 35.88 -20.94
CA GLY A 264 15.62 36.13 -19.53
C GLY A 264 14.16 36.54 -19.23
N GLY A 265 13.30 36.59 -20.24
CA GLY A 265 11.86 36.80 -20.08
C GLY A 265 11.16 35.55 -19.53
N TRP A 266 10.00 35.68 -18.89
CA TRP A 266 9.27 34.51 -18.41
C TRP A 266 8.55 33.79 -19.56
N THR A 267 8.72 32.47 -19.67
CA THR A 267 8.05 31.65 -20.71
C THR A 267 6.55 31.48 -20.48
N GLY A 268 6.05 31.80 -19.29
CA GLY A 268 4.71 31.41 -18.82
C GLY A 268 4.70 30.05 -18.12
N GLU A 269 5.83 29.34 -18.06
CA GLU A 269 5.90 28.03 -17.40
C GLU A 269 6.30 28.14 -15.93
N PHE A 270 5.70 27.27 -15.11
CA PHE A 270 6.07 27.03 -13.72
C PHE A 270 6.64 25.63 -13.57
N VAL A 271 7.63 25.51 -12.69
CA VAL A 271 8.19 24.24 -12.22
C VAL A 271 7.98 24.14 -10.73
N ALA A 272 7.50 22.99 -10.27
CA ALA A 272 7.49 22.63 -8.86
C ALA A 272 8.42 21.44 -8.64
N GLU A 273 9.51 21.66 -7.91
CA GLU A 273 10.45 20.63 -7.45
C GLU A 273 9.94 20.02 -6.16
N LEU A 274 9.63 18.72 -6.17
CA LEU A 274 9.00 18.01 -5.06
C LEU A 274 9.99 17.05 -4.43
N THR A 275 10.37 17.28 -3.18
CA THR A 275 11.30 16.42 -2.43
C THR A 275 10.55 15.43 -1.55
N PHE A 276 10.54 14.16 -1.91
CA PHE A 276 9.99 13.10 -1.07
C PHE A 276 11.06 12.59 -0.11
N GLU A 277 10.96 13.01 1.16
CA GLU A 277 11.90 12.59 2.21
C GLU A 277 11.85 11.08 2.47
N HIS A 278 10.71 10.43 2.20
CA HIS A 278 10.48 9.01 2.49
C HIS A 278 9.79 8.30 1.34
N LEU A 279 10.49 7.35 0.71
CA LEU A 279 9.95 6.58 -0.40
C LEU A 279 9.24 5.30 0.05
N LYS A 280 9.56 4.73 1.22
CA LYS A 280 9.04 3.44 1.70
C LYS A 280 8.53 3.54 3.14
N GLY A 281 7.28 3.13 3.38
CA GLY A 281 6.59 3.24 4.68
C GLY A 281 7.04 2.27 5.78
N LYS A 282 8.29 1.81 5.79
CA LYS A 282 8.89 1.06 6.90
C LYS A 282 10.34 1.48 7.03
N GLN A 283 10.66 2.20 8.10
CA GLN A 283 12.03 2.50 8.48
C GLN A 283 12.28 1.85 9.83
N ASP A 284 13.27 0.95 9.86
CA ASP A 284 14.09 0.82 11.06
C ASP A 284 15.03 2.02 11.03
N SER A 285 14.87 2.91 12.00
CA SER A 285 15.53 4.23 12.07
C SER A 285 17.06 4.16 12.14
N SER A 286 17.65 3.00 12.38
CA SER A 286 19.09 2.84 12.63
C SER A 286 19.94 2.50 11.40
N LEU A 287 19.35 2.01 10.30
CA LEU A 287 20.14 1.37 9.22
C LEU A 287 19.95 1.93 7.81
N GLN A 288 18.98 2.82 7.58
CA GLN A 288 18.76 3.37 6.23
C GLN A 288 19.05 4.86 6.20
N LYS A 289 20.16 5.25 5.54
CA LYS A 289 20.31 6.61 5.02
C LYS A 289 19.03 6.94 4.26
N HIS A 290 18.31 7.98 4.68
CA HIS A 290 17.03 8.34 4.09
C HIS A 290 17.24 8.64 2.60
N LYS A 291 16.80 7.73 1.71
CA LYS A 291 16.77 7.99 0.27
C LYS A 291 15.71 9.04 0.01
N ARG A 292 16.17 10.26 -0.23
CA ARG A 292 15.34 11.37 -0.72
C ARG A 292 15.24 11.25 -2.24
N LEU A 293 14.08 11.60 -2.79
CA LEU A 293 13.87 11.71 -4.23
C LEU A 293 13.30 13.08 -4.51
N THR A 294 13.97 13.84 -5.37
CA THR A 294 13.46 15.13 -5.84
C THR A 294 12.94 14.94 -7.25
N ILE A 295 11.68 15.30 -7.48
CA ILE A 295 11.05 15.19 -8.80
C ILE A 295 10.61 16.58 -9.25
N PRO A 296 11.18 17.11 -10.35
CA PRO A 296 10.64 18.30 -10.98
C PRO A 296 9.33 17.96 -11.70
N THR A 297 8.30 18.75 -11.46
CA THR A 297 7.03 18.73 -12.22
C THR A 297 6.88 20.04 -12.96
N ARG A 298 6.47 20.00 -14.22
CA ARG A 298 6.42 21.19 -15.10
C ARG A 298 5.00 21.55 -15.47
N SER A 299 4.81 22.79 -15.91
CA SER A 299 3.63 23.17 -16.68
C SER A 299 3.59 22.35 -17.98
N PRO A 300 2.43 21.80 -18.36
CA PRO A 300 2.24 21.23 -19.69
C PRO A 300 2.44 22.29 -20.76
N ALA A 301 3.02 21.91 -21.90
CA ALA A 301 3.25 22.79 -23.04
C ALA A 301 1.96 23.26 -23.71
N THR A 302 0.86 22.50 -23.59
CA THR A 302 -0.43 22.86 -24.21
C THR A 302 -1.45 23.34 -23.17
N PRO A 303 -2.15 24.46 -23.43
CA PRO A 303 -3.11 25.03 -22.48
C PRO A 303 -4.25 24.08 -22.08
N GLU A 304 -4.69 23.19 -22.97
CA GLU A 304 -5.78 22.24 -22.71
C GLU A 304 -5.41 21.22 -21.62
N LEU A 305 -4.10 20.99 -21.43
CA LEU A 305 -3.59 20.06 -20.44
C LEU A 305 -3.30 20.73 -19.09
N LEU A 306 -3.51 22.04 -18.95
CA LEU A 306 -3.31 22.76 -17.68
C LEU A 306 -4.11 22.17 -16.53
N VAL A 307 -5.27 21.55 -16.80
CA VAL A 307 -6.05 20.80 -15.80
C VAL A 307 -5.25 19.66 -15.14
N LEU A 308 -4.22 19.15 -15.79
CA LEU A 308 -3.32 18.11 -15.27
C LEU A 308 -2.04 18.69 -14.66
N SER A 309 -1.87 20.01 -14.67
CA SER A 309 -0.65 20.63 -14.20
C SER A 309 -0.54 20.60 -12.68
N THR A 310 0.47 19.87 -12.21
CA THR A 310 0.79 19.79 -10.77
C THR A 310 1.31 21.12 -10.21
N PRO A 311 2.23 21.86 -10.89
CA PRO A 311 2.69 23.17 -10.42
C PRO A 311 1.56 24.19 -10.22
N HIS A 312 0.68 24.37 -11.21
CA HIS A 312 -0.43 25.33 -11.09
C HIS A 312 -1.38 24.97 -9.95
N ARG A 313 -1.72 23.68 -9.80
CA ARG A 313 -2.60 23.24 -8.73
C ARG A 313 -1.99 23.44 -7.35
N LEU A 314 -0.68 23.23 -7.21
CA LEU A 314 0.05 23.52 -5.99
C LEU A 314 0.10 25.02 -5.69
N LEU A 315 0.37 25.86 -6.69
CA LEU A 315 0.39 27.32 -6.54
C LEU A 315 -0.99 27.88 -6.17
N ALA A 316 -2.06 27.41 -6.80
CA ALA A 316 -3.43 27.76 -6.41
C ALA A 316 -3.73 27.37 -4.95
N LEU A 317 -3.31 26.17 -4.53
CA LEU A 317 -3.49 25.73 -3.15
C LEU A 317 -2.71 26.62 -2.17
N ALA A 318 -1.48 27.00 -2.52
CA ALA A 318 -0.62 27.85 -1.72
C ALA A 318 -1.18 29.29 -1.60
N LEU A 319 -1.60 29.88 -2.72
CA LEU A 319 -2.26 31.20 -2.75
C LEU A 319 -3.50 31.20 -1.87
N ARG A 320 -4.37 30.21 -2.02
CA ARG A 320 -5.62 30.15 -1.28
C ARG A 320 -5.44 29.97 0.22
N ARG A 321 -4.32 29.39 0.64
CA ARG A 321 -3.93 29.27 2.04
C ARG A 321 -3.05 30.43 2.52
N SER A 322 -2.85 31.45 1.67
CA SER A 322 -1.99 32.61 1.94
C SER A 322 -0.57 32.20 2.37
N LEU A 323 -0.03 31.15 1.75
CA LEU A 323 1.29 30.61 2.07
C LEU A 323 2.41 31.24 1.24
N LEU A 324 2.06 31.94 0.15
CA LEU A 324 3.05 32.67 -0.64
C LEU A 324 3.47 33.94 0.11
N ARG A 325 4.77 34.21 0.10
CA ARG A 325 5.34 35.38 0.80
C ARG A 325 5.02 36.67 0.07
N ASP A 326 5.26 36.67 -1.24
CA ASP A 326 5.33 37.89 -2.05
C ASP A 326 4.07 38.09 -2.94
N HIS A 327 3.12 37.14 -2.91
CA HIS A 327 1.90 37.18 -3.72
C HIS A 327 0.66 36.94 -2.85
N ALA A 328 -0.28 37.89 -2.89
CA ALA A 328 -1.54 37.80 -2.16
C ALA A 328 -2.67 37.19 -3.00
N ASP A 329 -2.55 37.27 -4.32
CA ASP A 329 -3.58 36.91 -5.30
C ASP A 329 -2.96 36.37 -6.58
N VAL A 330 -3.81 35.97 -7.52
CA VAL A 330 -3.38 35.41 -8.79
C VAL A 330 -2.68 36.45 -9.65
N ARG A 331 -3.18 37.69 -9.69
CA ARG A 331 -2.60 38.76 -10.52
C ARG A 331 -1.15 39.05 -10.11
N SER A 332 -0.90 39.22 -8.82
CA SER A 332 0.46 39.40 -8.27
C SER A 332 1.36 38.19 -8.53
N LEU A 333 0.82 36.97 -8.53
CA LEU A 333 1.57 35.78 -8.94
C LEU A 333 1.85 35.77 -10.45
N MET A 334 0.95 36.25 -11.30
CA MET A 334 1.15 36.20 -12.75
C MET A 334 2.01 37.37 -13.25
N LEU A 335 2.02 38.50 -12.56
CA LEU A 335 2.85 39.66 -12.91
C LEU A 335 4.21 39.67 -12.19
N GLY A 336 4.48 38.69 -11.33
CA GLY A 336 5.76 38.56 -10.64
C GLY A 336 6.91 38.21 -11.59
N GLU A 337 8.08 38.78 -11.32
CA GLU A 337 9.31 38.58 -12.11
C GLU A 337 10.33 37.69 -11.39
N GLU A 338 10.06 37.31 -10.14
CA GLU A 338 10.97 36.48 -9.35
C GLU A 338 11.09 35.07 -9.93
N VAL A 339 12.33 34.60 -10.11
CA VAL A 339 12.59 33.25 -10.61
C VAL A 339 12.12 32.19 -9.61
N THR A 340 12.24 32.45 -8.30
CA THR A 340 11.82 31.51 -7.25
C THR A 340 10.66 32.11 -6.47
N ILE A 341 9.50 31.47 -6.53
CA ILE A 341 8.31 31.87 -5.77
C ILE A 341 8.46 31.35 -4.34
N ARG A 342 8.53 32.26 -3.38
CA ARG A 342 8.85 31.94 -1.98
C ARG A 342 7.60 31.66 -1.16
N LEU A 343 7.70 30.64 -0.31
CA LEU A 343 6.74 30.37 0.76
C LEU A 343 7.09 31.19 2.00
N ARG A 344 6.07 31.49 2.80
CA ARG A 344 6.27 32.08 4.13
C ARG A 344 7.02 31.10 5.04
N PRO A 345 7.94 31.55 5.92
CA PRO A 345 8.74 30.66 6.77
C PRO A 345 7.89 29.71 7.62
N GLU A 346 6.78 30.19 8.17
CA GLU A 346 5.84 29.42 9.00
C GLU A 346 5.07 28.34 8.23
N ALA A 347 5.01 28.43 6.89
CA ALA A 347 4.32 27.44 6.07
C ALA A 347 5.10 26.12 5.98
N GLY A 348 6.43 26.15 6.18
CA GLY A 348 7.33 25.05 5.85
C GLY A 348 6.93 23.70 6.45
N ASP A 349 6.51 23.69 7.71
CA ASP A 349 6.14 22.45 8.41
C ASP A 349 4.69 22.02 8.21
N LEU A 350 3.87 22.86 7.58
CA LEU A 350 2.46 22.54 7.32
C LEU A 350 2.32 21.42 6.28
N PRO A 351 1.29 20.57 6.39
CA PRO A 351 1.01 19.58 5.36
C PRO A 351 0.59 20.25 4.05
N VAL A 352 1.03 19.68 2.93
CA VAL A 352 0.45 20.05 1.62
C VAL A 352 -1.00 19.60 1.55
N PHE A 353 -1.30 18.40 2.03
CA PHE A 353 -2.65 17.81 2.00
C PHE A 353 -3.25 17.70 3.40
N LEU A 354 -4.37 18.38 3.61
CA LEU A 354 -5.13 18.41 4.85
C LEU A 354 -6.29 17.41 4.80
N ASP A 355 -6.66 16.88 5.96
CA ASP A 355 -7.87 16.06 6.08
C ASP A 355 -9.15 16.90 5.88
N GLY A 356 -10.23 16.22 5.51
CA GLY A 356 -11.50 16.89 5.19
C GLY A 356 -12.14 17.55 6.41
N GLU A 357 -12.01 16.93 7.59
CA GLU A 357 -12.55 17.46 8.85
C GLU A 357 -11.77 18.68 9.34
N GLY A 358 -10.45 18.70 9.14
CA GLY A 358 -9.62 19.82 9.57
C GLY A 358 -9.79 21.05 8.72
N LEU A 359 -10.03 20.91 7.42
CA LEU A 359 -10.39 22.04 6.55
C LEU A 359 -11.66 22.77 7.03
N GLN A 360 -12.64 22.05 7.57
CA GLN A 360 -13.88 22.64 8.07
C GLN A 360 -13.72 23.33 9.43
N ASN A 361 -12.78 22.85 10.25
CA ASN A 361 -12.59 23.28 11.64
C ASN A 361 -11.37 24.19 11.84
N GLY A 362 -10.67 24.57 10.76
CA GLY A 362 -9.40 25.30 10.83
C GLY A 362 -8.24 24.48 11.41
N ILE A 363 -8.39 23.16 11.49
CA ILE A 363 -7.37 22.24 11.99
C ILE A 363 -6.46 21.86 10.82
N THR A 364 -5.14 21.99 11.02
CA THR A 364 -4.11 21.72 10.01
C THR A 364 -3.68 20.24 9.98
N ALA A 365 -4.59 19.33 10.31
CA ALA A 365 -4.27 17.91 10.38
C ALA A 365 -3.98 17.35 8.97
N PRO A 366 -2.92 16.54 8.80
CA PRO A 366 -2.58 15.97 7.50
C PRO A 366 -3.60 14.91 7.07
N MET A 367 -3.87 14.85 5.77
CA MET A 367 -4.73 13.83 5.17
C MET A 367 -4.23 12.41 5.47
N LYS A 368 -5.15 11.45 5.61
CA LYS A 368 -4.81 10.04 5.86
C LYS A 368 -4.83 9.23 4.55
N ALA A 369 -3.92 8.26 4.42
CA ALA A 369 -3.83 7.40 3.23
C ALA A 369 -5.08 6.57 2.92
N TYR A 370 -5.90 6.27 3.94
CA TYR A 370 -7.19 5.60 3.74
C TYR A 370 -8.19 6.50 3.00
N GLU A 371 -8.25 7.79 3.35
CA GLU A 371 -9.15 8.77 2.72
C GLU A 371 -8.82 8.91 1.23
N LEU A 372 -7.54 9.07 0.91
CA LEU A 372 -7.03 9.14 -0.47
C LEU A 372 -7.48 7.93 -1.32
N ASN A 373 -7.29 6.70 -0.82
CA ASN A 373 -7.68 5.51 -1.56
C ASN A 373 -9.19 5.31 -1.61
N SER A 374 -9.91 5.65 -0.54
CA SER A 374 -11.37 5.56 -0.49
C SER A 374 -12.01 6.51 -1.49
N SER A 375 -11.56 7.76 -1.53
CA SER A 375 -12.07 8.78 -2.46
C SER A 375 -11.78 8.42 -3.92
N LEU A 376 -10.54 8.04 -4.26
CA LEU A 376 -10.22 7.58 -5.63
C LEU A 376 -11.06 6.36 -6.04
N ARG A 377 -11.27 5.40 -5.12
CA ARG A 377 -12.11 4.23 -5.37
C ARG A 377 -13.56 4.64 -5.65
N GLN A 378 -14.10 5.60 -4.90
CA GLN A 378 -15.45 6.11 -5.10
C GLN A 378 -15.59 6.89 -6.41
N ALA A 379 -14.65 7.79 -6.71
CA ALA A 379 -14.61 8.57 -7.93
C ALA A 379 -14.56 7.67 -9.17
N THR A 380 -13.70 6.66 -9.17
CA THR A 380 -13.56 5.72 -10.30
C THR A 380 -14.81 4.86 -10.50
N LEU A 381 -15.43 4.37 -9.42
CA LEU A 381 -16.71 3.65 -9.52
C LEU A 381 -17.83 4.55 -10.04
N ALA A 382 -17.89 5.80 -9.59
CA ALA A 382 -18.89 6.76 -10.04
C ALA A 382 -18.71 7.13 -11.51
N ALA A 383 -17.47 7.29 -11.96
CA ALA A 383 -17.11 7.51 -13.36
C ALA A 383 -17.31 6.28 -14.26
N GLY A 384 -17.82 5.17 -13.71
CA GLY A 384 -18.16 3.97 -14.46
C GLY A 384 -17.00 3.04 -14.74
N PHE A 385 -15.93 3.02 -13.93
CA PHE A 385 -14.80 2.11 -14.12
C PHE A 385 -15.14 0.70 -13.57
N LYS A 386 -14.56 -0.35 -14.18
CA LYS A 386 -14.88 -1.77 -13.85
C LYS A 386 -14.66 -2.13 -12.39
N LYS A 387 -13.59 -1.60 -11.79
CA LYS A 387 -13.25 -1.80 -10.39
C LYS A 387 -12.86 -0.46 -9.82
N GLY A 388 -13.19 -0.26 -8.54
CA GLY A 388 -12.73 0.91 -7.83
C GLY A 388 -11.21 0.85 -7.73
N CYS A 389 -10.55 1.81 -8.35
CA CYS A 389 -9.10 1.78 -8.48
C CYS A 389 -8.43 2.27 -7.20
N SER A 390 -7.20 1.82 -6.98
CA SER A 390 -6.33 2.33 -5.91
C SER A 390 -5.26 3.24 -6.47
N PHE A 391 -4.61 4.03 -5.60
CA PHE A 391 -3.54 4.94 -5.99
C PHE A 391 -2.34 4.22 -6.63
N TYR A 392 -2.18 2.92 -6.37
CA TYR A 392 -1.19 2.08 -7.03
C TYR A 392 -1.43 1.95 -8.55
N GLY A 393 -2.60 2.32 -9.09
CA GLY A 393 -2.86 2.43 -10.52
C GLY A 393 -1.88 3.38 -11.20
N PHE A 394 -1.72 4.60 -10.66
CA PHE A 394 -0.78 5.60 -11.19
C PHE A 394 0.65 5.12 -11.17
N ARG A 395 1.09 4.58 -10.04
CA ARG A 395 2.46 4.07 -9.88
C ARG A 395 2.83 2.98 -10.89
N ARG A 396 1.88 2.10 -11.22
CA ARG A 396 2.08 1.06 -12.24
C ARG A 396 2.17 1.64 -13.64
N GLU A 397 1.37 2.66 -13.92
CA GLU A 397 1.39 3.38 -15.19
C GLU A 397 2.70 4.12 -15.39
N VAL A 398 3.13 4.96 -14.43
CA VAL A 398 4.44 5.65 -14.47
C VAL A 398 5.58 4.66 -14.63
N SER A 399 5.61 3.59 -13.82
CA SER A 399 6.62 2.53 -13.94
C SER A 399 6.71 1.96 -15.35
N THR A 400 5.56 1.75 -15.99
CA THR A 400 5.48 1.12 -17.30
C THR A 400 5.84 2.10 -18.40
N ALA A 401 5.37 3.35 -18.30
CA ALA A 401 5.67 4.42 -19.22
C ALA A 401 7.17 4.76 -19.22
N VAL A 402 7.77 4.95 -18.05
CA VAL A 402 9.21 5.21 -17.93
C VAL A 402 10.02 4.01 -18.41
N SER A 403 9.66 2.79 -18.01
CA SER A 403 10.36 1.58 -18.47
C SER A 403 10.38 1.41 -19.99
N ARG A 404 9.33 1.88 -20.68
CA ARG A 404 9.20 1.83 -22.13
C ARG A 404 9.92 2.97 -22.86
N LYS A 405 9.92 4.17 -22.28
CA LYS A 405 10.40 5.39 -22.94
C LYS A 405 11.83 5.77 -22.57
N VAL A 406 12.26 5.42 -21.36
CA VAL A 406 13.60 5.67 -20.83
C VAL A 406 14.31 4.32 -20.72
N ASP A 407 14.19 3.65 -19.58
CA ASP A 407 14.63 2.27 -19.37
C ASP A 407 14.06 1.69 -18.06
N THR A 408 14.35 0.41 -17.81
CA THR A 408 13.88 -0.31 -16.62
C THR A 408 14.58 0.11 -15.32
N GLU A 409 15.82 0.60 -15.38
CA GLU A 409 16.59 0.98 -14.20
C GLU A 409 16.16 2.35 -13.65
N ALA A 410 15.93 3.34 -14.52
CA ALA A 410 15.27 4.60 -14.21
C ALA A 410 13.90 4.35 -13.57
N ALA A 411 13.11 3.44 -14.15
CA ALA A 411 11.83 3.04 -13.56
C ALA A 411 12.02 2.40 -12.16
N LYS A 412 13.00 1.51 -11.97
CA LYS A 412 13.29 0.95 -10.63
C LYS A 412 13.70 2.04 -9.63
N LYS A 413 14.52 3.01 -10.04
CA LYS A 413 15.03 4.09 -9.19
C LYS A 413 13.94 5.07 -8.77
N ILE A 414 13.08 5.54 -9.69
CA ILE A 414 11.89 6.35 -9.35
C ILE A 414 10.98 5.60 -8.36
N LEU A 415 10.90 4.29 -8.50
CA LEU A 415 10.09 3.44 -7.64
C LEU A 415 10.81 3.03 -6.35
N ASP A 416 12.04 3.48 -6.08
CA ASP A 416 12.80 3.06 -4.91
C ASP A 416 12.81 1.52 -4.80
N HIS A 417 13.08 0.86 -5.92
CA HIS A 417 13.38 -0.57 -6.00
C HIS A 417 14.89 -0.71 -6.11
N HIS A 418 15.46 -1.66 -5.37
CA HIS A 418 16.91 -1.92 -5.40
C HIS A 418 17.30 -2.36 -6.82
N PRO A 419 18.17 -1.62 -7.52
CA PRO A 419 18.79 -2.10 -8.75
C PRO A 419 19.86 -3.13 -8.37
N ASP A 420 20.09 -4.14 -9.20
CA ASP A 420 20.93 -5.30 -8.82
C ASP A 420 22.43 -4.94 -8.62
N SER A 421 22.82 -3.67 -8.78
CA SER A 421 24.11 -3.09 -8.37
C SER A 421 23.89 -1.72 -7.71
N ALA A 422 24.23 -1.61 -6.41
CA ALA A 422 23.96 -0.41 -5.60
C ALA A 422 24.95 0.74 -5.88
N THR A 423 26.23 0.44 -6.12
CA THR A 423 27.29 1.45 -5.97
C THR A 423 27.24 2.56 -7.02
N PHE A 424 27.08 2.23 -8.31
CA PHE A 424 27.03 3.25 -9.36
C PHE A 424 25.76 4.10 -9.28
N ILE A 425 24.62 3.44 -9.06
CA ILE A 425 23.31 4.09 -9.08
C ILE A 425 23.05 4.92 -7.82
N GLU A 426 23.62 4.53 -6.68
CA GLU A 426 23.46 5.26 -5.41
C GLU A 426 24.40 6.46 -5.27
N HIS A 427 25.55 6.47 -5.95
CA HIS A 427 26.58 7.49 -5.74
C HIS A 427 26.92 8.34 -6.98
N TYR A 428 26.64 7.89 -8.20
CA TYR A 428 27.08 8.57 -9.43
C TYR A 428 25.96 8.90 -10.40
N ASP A 429 24.84 8.16 -10.37
CA ASP A 429 23.73 8.41 -11.27
C ASP A 429 22.85 9.56 -10.76
N ALA A 430 22.93 10.74 -11.37
CA ALA A 430 21.96 11.82 -11.20
C ALA A 430 20.76 11.68 -12.16
N GLY A 431 20.81 10.73 -13.10
CA GLY A 431 19.98 10.74 -14.30
C GLY A 431 18.47 10.58 -14.10
N VAL A 432 17.98 10.26 -12.89
CA VAL A 432 16.54 10.29 -12.60
C VAL A 432 16.04 11.70 -12.32
N ASP A 433 16.87 12.57 -11.77
CA ASP A 433 16.52 13.96 -11.49
C ASP A 433 16.33 14.74 -12.81
N ASP A 434 16.95 14.26 -13.90
CA ASP A 434 16.83 14.81 -15.26
C ASP A 434 15.67 14.22 -16.08
N VAL A 435 14.96 13.19 -15.57
CA VAL A 435 13.83 12.60 -16.30
C VAL A 435 12.62 13.53 -16.21
N ASP A 436 12.25 14.12 -17.34
CA ASP A 436 11.01 14.89 -17.45
C ASP A 436 9.78 13.98 -17.45
N LEU A 437 9.34 13.61 -16.24
CA LEU A 437 8.15 12.81 -16.02
C LEU A 437 6.87 13.52 -16.47
N THR A 438 6.85 14.85 -16.50
CA THR A 438 5.66 15.61 -16.94
C THR A 438 5.46 15.40 -18.43
N ASN A 439 6.51 15.61 -19.22
CA ASN A 439 6.46 15.36 -20.67
C ASN A 439 6.15 13.88 -20.96
N ILE A 440 6.79 12.94 -20.25
CA ILE A 440 6.55 11.51 -20.43
C ILE A 440 5.09 11.11 -20.20
N MET A 441 4.48 11.62 -19.13
CA MET A 441 3.16 11.17 -18.67
C MET A 441 2.01 11.98 -19.28
N ILE A 442 2.20 13.27 -19.58
CA ILE A 442 1.15 14.19 -20.03
C ILE A 442 1.24 14.43 -21.54
N GLU A 443 2.41 14.79 -22.04
CA GLU A 443 2.59 15.20 -23.44
C GLU A 443 2.85 14.02 -24.37
N GLY A 444 3.39 12.93 -23.83
CA GLY A 444 3.60 11.69 -24.57
C GLY A 444 5.01 11.49 -25.16
N GLY A 445 5.99 12.38 -24.92
CA GLY A 445 7.40 12.20 -25.37
C GLY A 445 8.22 11.20 -24.52
N LEU A 446 9.42 10.74 -24.87
CA LEU A 446 10.23 10.83 -26.11
C LEU A 446 10.01 9.60 -27.01
N ALA A 447 9.74 9.85 -28.30
CA ALA A 447 9.52 8.84 -29.32
C ALA A 447 10.82 8.11 -29.71
N LYS A 448 11.11 6.98 -29.05
CA LYS A 448 12.09 5.97 -29.53
C LYS A 448 11.51 4.54 -29.60
N MET A 449 10.18 4.41 -29.67
CA MET A 449 9.56 3.11 -29.91
C MET A 449 9.06 3.00 -31.35
N SER A 450 9.63 2.04 -32.09
CA SER A 450 9.14 1.65 -33.41
C SER A 450 7.65 1.27 -33.34
N GLY A 451 6.88 1.74 -34.33
CA GLY A 451 5.41 1.70 -34.32
C GLY A 451 4.77 0.31 -34.14
N GLN A 452 5.51 -0.78 -34.39
CA GLN A 452 5.01 -2.16 -34.22
C GLN A 452 4.87 -2.60 -32.75
N ARG A 453 5.66 -2.08 -31.79
CA ARG A 453 5.53 -2.48 -30.37
C ARG A 453 4.45 -1.70 -29.61
N LEU A 454 4.08 -0.51 -30.08
CA LEU A 454 3.06 0.33 -29.45
C LEU A 454 1.63 -0.20 -29.66
N ALA A 455 1.32 -0.69 -30.86
CA ALA A 455 -0.02 -1.20 -31.20
C ALA A 455 -0.37 -2.52 -30.49
N GLN A 456 0.62 -3.37 -30.18
CA GLN A 456 0.37 -4.68 -29.56
C GLN A 456 0.21 -4.65 -28.03
N VAL A 457 0.51 -3.52 -27.36
CA VAL A 457 0.52 -3.47 -25.87
C VAL A 457 -0.11 -2.19 -25.29
N ALA A 458 -0.67 -1.31 -26.11
CA ALA A 458 -1.48 -0.19 -25.63
C ALA A 458 -2.77 -0.75 -25.01
N ARG A 459 -2.78 -0.89 -23.68
CA ARG A 459 -4.00 -1.22 -22.96
C ARG A 459 -4.94 -0.03 -23.15
N PRO A 460 -6.19 -0.24 -23.59
CA PRO A 460 -7.13 0.86 -23.70
C PRO A 460 -7.36 1.45 -22.31
N SER A 461 -7.34 2.79 -22.23
CA SER A 461 -7.61 3.54 -21.00
C SER A 461 -8.96 3.12 -20.39
N HIS A 462 -9.08 3.20 -19.07
CA HIS A 462 -10.36 2.95 -18.38
C HIS A 462 -11.43 3.97 -18.80
N ALA A 463 -11.06 5.22 -19.08
CA ALA A 463 -11.96 6.22 -19.64
C ALA A 463 -12.55 5.81 -20.99
N LEU A 464 -11.77 5.15 -21.84
CA LEU A 464 -12.23 4.66 -23.15
C LEU A 464 -13.10 3.41 -23.04
N THR A 465 -12.96 2.65 -21.96
CA THR A 465 -13.67 1.37 -21.76
C THR A 465 -14.76 1.44 -20.69
N ARG A 466 -15.01 2.62 -20.11
CA ARG A 466 -15.99 2.83 -19.05
C ARG A 466 -17.43 2.55 -19.49
N VAL A 467 -18.31 2.29 -18.54
CA VAL A 467 -19.73 2.06 -18.80
C VAL A 467 -20.52 3.28 -18.37
N ASP A 468 -21.64 3.57 -19.04
CA ASP A 468 -22.63 4.50 -18.50
C ASP A 468 -23.17 3.98 -17.16
N ARG A 469 -22.89 4.73 -16.10
CA ARG A 469 -23.22 4.33 -14.73
C ARG A 469 -24.72 4.16 -14.53
N SER A 470 -25.54 4.98 -15.19
CA SER A 470 -26.99 4.96 -15.02
C SER A 470 -27.60 3.69 -15.61
N GLU A 471 -27.16 3.32 -16.81
CA GLU A 471 -27.53 2.08 -17.49
C GLU A 471 -27.04 0.86 -16.70
N PHE A 472 -25.78 0.89 -16.26
CA PHE A 472 -25.21 -0.15 -15.42
C PHE A 472 -26.00 -0.37 -14.14
N GLU A 473 -26.37 0.69 -13.42
CA GLU A 473 -27.12 0.58 -12.17
C GLU A 473 -28.54 0.06 -12.37
N ALA A 474 -29.19 0.42 -13.48
CA ALA A 474 -30.50 -0.11 -13.83
C ALA A 474 -30.42 -1.62 -14.10
N ILE A 475 -29.47 -2.06 -14.93
CA ILE A 475 -29.27 -3.47 -15.26
C ILE A 475 -28.83 -4.27 -14.04
N GLU A 476 -27.87 -3.76 -13.25
CA GLU A 476 -27.41 -4.38 -12.02
C GLU A 476 -28.57 -4.56 -11.03
N ARG A 477 -29.41 -3.53 -10.85
CA ARG A 477 -30.57 -3.59 -9.96
C ARG A 477 -31.55 -4.68 -10.41
N ASN A 478 -31.89 -4.74 -11.69
CA ASN A 478 -32.83 -5.73 -12.22
C ASN A 478 -32.27 -7.15 -12.11
N ALA A 479 -30.99 -7.36 -12.44
CA ALA A 479 -30.33 -8.65 -12.31
C ALA A 479 -30.24 -9.11 -10.84
N VAL A 480 -29.98 -8.19 -9.92
CA VAL A 480 -29.96 -8.50 -8.48
C VAL A 480 -31.34 -8.87 -7.97
N LEU A 481 -32.40 -8.17 -8.40
CA LEU A 481 -33.77 -8.50 -8.01
C LEU A 481 -34.17 -9.88 -8.55
N ALA A 482 -33.95 -10.15 -9.84
CA ALA A 482 -34.22 -11.44 -10.44
C ALA A 482 -33.48 -12.58 -9.72
N PHE A 483 -32.19 -12.42 -9.45
CA PHE A 483 -31.39 -13.42 -8.73
C PHE A 483 -31.92 -13.69 -7.31
N LEU A 484 -32.38 -12.64 -6.60
CA LEU A 484 -32.94 -12.79 -5.26
C LEU A 484 -34.30 -13.49 -5.27
N ASP A 485 -35.13 -13.21 -6.27
CA ASP A 485 -36.46 -13.80 -6.42
C ASP A 485 -36.40 -15.28 -6.81
N GLU A 486 -35.41 -15.66 -7.63
CA GLU A 486 -35.19 -17.05 -8.06
C GLU A 486 -34.47 -17.92 -7.01
N HIS A 487 -33.89 -17.33 -5.96
CA HIS A 487 -33.05 -18.10 -5.03
C HIS A 487 -33.88 -18.94 -4.03
N PRO A 488 -33.87 -20.29 -4.12
CA PRO A 488 -34.79 -21.16 -3.36
C PRO A 488 -34.60 -21.05 -1.85
N GLY A 489 -33.36 -20.86 -1.38
CA GLY A 489 -33.06 -20.68 0.04
C GLY A 489 -33.66 -19.41 0.66
N LEU A 490 -33.88 -18.36 -0.14
CA LEU A 490 -34.47 -17.12 0.36
C LEU A 490 -36.00 -17.28 0.54
N ALA A 491 -36.64 -17.97 -0.41
CA ALA A 491 -38.05 -18.33 -0.32
C ALA A 491 -38.33 -19.26 0.88
N ALA A 492 -37.46 -20.24 1.12
CA ALA A 492 -37.55 -21.12 2.29
C ALA A 492 -37.46 -20.33 3.61
N LEU A 493 -36.46 -19.45 3.76
CA LEU A 493 -36.30 -18.58 4.94
C LEU A 493 -37.46 -17.58 5.11
N LYS A 494 -38.10 -17.16 4.02
CA LYS A 494 -39.29 -16.31 4.10
C LYS A 494 -40.47 -17.06 4.72
N ARG A 495 -40.63 -18.36 4.43
CA ARG A 495 -41.70 -19.20 4.98
C ARG A 495 -41.51 -19.53 6.46
N THR A 496 -40.27 -19.63 6.95
CA THR A 496 -40.01 -19.90 8.37
C THR A 496 -40.37 -18.72 9.29
N GLY A 497 -40.56 -17.52 8.74
CA GLY A 497 -40.87 -16.31 9.51
C GLY A 497 -39.66 -15.71 10.25
N ASP A 498 -38.47 -16.30 10.15
CA ASP A 498 -37.24 -15.77 10.77
C ASP A 498 -36.71 -14.55 9.98
N LYS A 499 -37.18 -13.37 10.39
CA LYS A 499 -36.81 -12.09 9.78
C LYS A 499 -35.31 -11.82 9.82
N ALA A 500 -34.60 -12.24 10.87
CA ALA A 500 -33.18 -11.97 11.03
C ALA A 500 -32.35 -12.83 10.08
N ALA A 501 -32.63 -14.14 10.02
CA ALA A 501 -31.99 -15.05 9.09
C ALA A 501 -32.28 -14.68 7.63
N TYR A 502 -33.53 -14.31 7.31
CA TYR A 502 -33.93 -13.83 5.99
C TYR A 502 -33.15 -12.57 5.59
N THR A 503 -33.10 -11.54 6.46
CA THR A 503 -32.41 -10.27 6.16
C THR A 503 -30.91 -10.49 5.97
N SER A 504 -30.27 -11.29 6.82
CA SER A 504 -28.85 -11.64 6.68
C SER A 504 -28.56 -12.42 5.40
N ALA A 505 -29.40 -13.41 5.07
CA ALA A 505 -29.28 -14.18 3.83
C ALA A 505 -29.51 -13.31 2.59
N LYS A 506 -30.54 -12.45 2.60
CA LYS A 506 -30.86 -11.50 1.53
C LYS A 506 -29.68 -10.58 1.25
N GLU A 507 -29.09 -10.01 2.29
CA GLU A 507 -27.96 -9.11 2.14
C GLU A 507 -26.70 -9.83 1.62
N ARG A 508 -26.43 -11.05 2.07
CA ARG A 508 -25.34 -11.89 1.51
C ARG A 508 -25.57 -12.21 0.03
N LEU A 509 -26.77 -12.65 -0.32
CA LEU A 509 -27.13 -12.98 -1.69
C LEU A 509 -27.14 -11.74 -2.59
N ARG A 510 -27.57 -10.58 -2.07
CA ARG A 510 -27.49 -9.30 -2.78
C ARG A 510 -26.07 -8.95 -3.15
N ARG A 511 -25.11 -9.12 -2.24
CA ARG A 511 -23.68 -8.88 -2.52
C ARG A 511 -23.12 -9.86 -3.56
N LEU A 512 -23.50 -11.14 -3.49
CA LEU A 512 -23.11 -12.16 -4.46
C LEU A 512 -23.69 -11.86 -5.85
N ALA A 513 -24.98 -11.57 -5.91
CA ALA A 513 -25.70 -11.19 -7.13
C ALA A 513 -25.06 -9.97 -7.76
N LYS A 514 -24.80 -8.93 -6.95
CA LYS A 514 -24.15 -7.69 -7.39
C LYS A 514 -22.77 -7.99 -8.01
N GLY A 515 -21.96 -8.82 -7.35
CA GLY A 515 -20.66 -9.21 -7.87
C GLY A 515 -20.73 -9.94 -9.21
N ARG A 516 -21.70 -10.87 -9.36
CA ARG A 516 -21.90 -11.64 -10.60
C ARG A 516 -22.48 -10.80 -11.73
N SER A 517 -23.53 -10.02 -11.47
CA SER A 517 -24.18 -9.16 -12.47
C SER A 517 -23.23 -8.07 -12.95
N SER A 518 -22.50 -7.43 -12.03
CA SER A 518 -21.40 -6.52 -12.37
C SER A 518 -20.43 -7.18 -13.34
N GLN A 519 -19.87 -8.34 -12.99
CA GLN A 519 -18.85 -8.99 -13.80
C GLN A 519 -19.38 -9.41 -15.18
N SER A 520 -20.58 -10.02 -15.23
CA SER A 520 -21.25 -10.43 -16.47
C SER A 520 -21.48 -9.24 -17.40
N PHE A 521 -22.08 -8.16 -16.86
CA PHE A 521 -22.31 -6.94 -17.63
C PHE A 521 -21.00 -6.38 -18.19
N TRP A 522 -19.95 -6.33 -17.39
CA TRP A 522 -18.65 -5.83 -17.83
C TRP A 522 -18.04 -6.69 -18.93
N ASP A 523 -18.22 -8.00 -18.87
CA ASP A 523 -17.70 -8.91 -19.87
C ASP A 523 -18.50 -8.80 -21.18
N THR A 524 -19.82 -8.64 -21.09
CA THR A 524 -20.67 -8.30 -22.25
C THR A 524 -20.28 -6.95 -22.85
N HIS A 525 -20.13 -5.91 -22.03
CA HIS A 525 -19.74 -4.57 -22.51
C HIS A 525 -18.41 -4.60 -23.25
N GLN A 526 -17.42 -5.33 -22.74
CA GLN A 526 -16.14 -5.47 -23.44
C GLN A 526 -16.25 -6.23 -24.76
N GLN A 527 -17.17 -7.19 -24.86
CA GLN A 527 -17.41 -7.96 -26.08
C GLN A 527 -18.20 -7.16 -27.12
N THR A 528 -19.07 -6.23 -26.68
CA THR A 528 -19.92 -5.42 -27.56
C THR A 528 -19.36 -4.04 -27.89
N LEU A 529 -18.30 -3.60 -27.20
CA LEU A 529 -17.68 -2.29 -27.42
C LEU A 529 -17.11 -2.20 -28.84
N THR A 530 -17.67 -1.30 -29.66
CA THR A 530 -17.26 -1.12 -31.05
C THR A 530 -16.14 -0.09 -31.21
N VAL A 531 -15.47 -0.10 -32.36
CA VAL A 531 -14.50 0.96 -32.71
C VAL A 531 -15.18 2.33 -32.79
N GLY A 532 -16.45 2.37 -33.23
CA GLY A 532 -17.27 3.59 -33.23
C GLY A 532 -17.46 4.14 -31.82
N ASP A 533 -17.77 3.29 -30.84
CA ASP A 533 -17.91 3.68 -29.44
C ASP A 533 -16.61 4.26 -28.87
N LEU A 534 -15.48 3.64 -29.20
CA LEU A 534 -14.16 4.14 -28.79
C LEU A 534 -13.86 5.52 -29.41
N ALA A 535 -14.20 5.73 -30.68
CA ALA A 535 -14.04 7.02 -31.35
C ALA A 535 -14.93 8.11 -30.73
N MET A 536 -16.20 7.80 -30.44
CA MET A 536 -17.12 8.71 -29.75
C MET A 536 -16.62 9.06 -28.35
N ARG A 537 -16.10 8.10 -27.59
CA ARG A 537 -15.55 8.34 -26.25
C ARG A 537 -14.28 9.17 -26.29
N LYS A 538 -13.41 8.93 -27.27
CA LYS A 538 -12.23 9.76 -27.51
C LYS A 538 -12.65 11.20 -27.85
N ALA A 539 -13.66 11.37 -28.71
CA ALA A 539 -14.23 12.67 -29.02
C ALA A 539 -14.81 13.34 -27.76
N ALA A 540 -15.53 12.61 -26.91
CA ALA A 540 -16.07 13.12 -25.66
C ALA A 540 -14.97 13.50 -24.64
N ILE A 541 -13.81 12.83 -24.63
CA ILE A 541 -12.66 13.23 -23.82
C ILE A 541 -12.06 14.53 -24.36
N SER A 542 -11.87 14.65 -25.68
CA SER A 542 -11.42 15.88 -26.32
C SER A 542 -12.41 17.03 -26.08
N GLU A 543 -13.70 16.77 -26.15
CA GLU A 543 -14.76 17.73 -25.85
C GLU A 543 -14.76 18.11 -24.38
N ALA A 544 -14.57 17.16 -23.45
CA ALA A 544 -14.44 17.45 -22.03
C ALA A 544 -13.23 18.36 -21.76
N LEU A 545 -12.09 18.11 -22.42
CA LEU A 545 -10.92 19.01 -22.37
C LEU A 545 -11.28 20.41 -22.88
N ALA A 546 -11.94 20.50 -24.03
CA ALA A 546 -12.38 21.77 -24.60
C ALA A 546 -13.38 22.50 -23.68
N ASN A 547 -14.31 21.78 -23.06
CA ASN A 547 -15.31 22.32 -22.14
C ASN A 547 -14.69 22.80 -20.82
N LEU A 548 -13.70 22.07 -20.29
CA LEU A 548 -12.94 22.52 -19.12
C LEU A 548 -12.16 23.80 -19.44
N ALA A 549 -11.59 23.91 -20.64
CA ALA A 549 -10.94 25.12 -21.11
C ALA A 549 -11.95 26.27 -21.34
N SER A 550 -13.11 26.00 -21.96
CA SER A 550 -14.11 27.02 -22.32
C SER A 550 -14.91 27.53 -21.11
N THR A 551 -15.25 26.67 -20.16
CA THR A 551 -15.88 27.08 -18.89
C THR A 551 -14.95 27.99 -18.11
N SER A 552 -13.65 27.70 -18.16
CA SER A 552 -12.63 28.60 -17.60
C SER A 552 -12.64 29.93 -18.36
N LEU A 553 -12.76 29.92 -19.71
CA LEU A 553 -12.88 31.11 -20.57
C LEU A 553 -14.09 32.01 -20.27
N ALA A 554 -15.28 31.45 -20.15
CA ALA A 554 -16.49 32.22 -19.87
C ALA A 554 -16.44 32.93 -18.51
N ALA A 555 -15.87 32.29 -17.48
CA ALA A 555 -15.72 32.89 -16.16
C ALA A 555 -14.83 34.15 -16.16
N LEU A 556 -13.86 34.26 -17.08
CA LEU A 556 -13.03 35.46 -17.24
C LEU A 556 -13.82 36.64 -17.80
N ALA A 557 -14.56 36.41 -18.89
CA ALA A 557 -15.25 37.46 -19.62
C ALA A 557 -16.29 38.18 -18.75
N GLU A 558 -16.79 37.50 -17.72
CA GLU A 558 -17.76 38.03 -16.76
C GLU A 558 -17.10 38.81 -15.60
N GLN A 559 -15.80 38.59 -15.32
CA GLN A 559 -15.13 39.11 -14.13
C GLN A 559 -14.06 40.18 -14.41
N VAL A 560 -13.47 40.21 -15.60
CA VAL A 560 -12.52 41.25 -16.00
C VAL A 560 -13.14 42.05 -17.12
N PRO A 561 -13.61 43.29 -16.88
CA PRO A 561 -13.98 44.19 -17.96
C PRO A 561 -12.80 44.29 -18.92
N LEU A 562 -12.99 43.91 -20.18
CA LEU A 562 -11.94 43.98 -21.21
C LEU A 562 -11.33 45.38 -21.35
N ASP A 563 -12.05 46.40 -20.88
CA ASP A 563 -11.66 47.81 -20.85
C ASP A 563 -10.59 48.13 -19.79
N ASP A 564 -10.40 47.28 -18.77
CA ASP A 564 -9.39 47.45 -17.71
C ASP A 564 -8.07 46.68 -18.00
N LEU A 565 -8.02 45.92 -19.09
CA LEU A 565 -6.79 45.31 -19.58
C LEU A 565 -5.98 46.39 -20.31
N ASP A 566 -4.73 46.60 -19.86
CA ASP A 566 -3.79 47.59 -20.40
C ASP A 566 -3.83 47.60 -21.95
N PRO A 567 -3.94 48.77 -22.61
CA PRO A 567 -3.98 48.90 -24.07
C PRO A 567 -2.87 48.11 -24.81
N ALA A 568 -1.74 47.83 -24.15
CA ALA A 568 -0.70 46.94 -24.66
C ALA A 568 -1.18 45.49 -24.97
N PHE A 569 -2.32 45.06 -24.42
CA PHE A 569 -2.94 43.76 -24.66
C PHE A 569 -3.93 43.73 -25.84
N GLN A 570 -4.35 44.88 -26.37
CA GLN A 570 -5.40 44.97 -27.40
C GLN A 570 -4.86 45.00 -28.85
N GLY A 571 -3.53 44.94 -29.07
CA GLY A 571 -2.91 45.26 -30.37
C GLY A 571 -2.07 44.18 -31.08
N GLY A 572 -2.16 42.90 -30.72
CA GLY A 572 -1.32 41.84 -31.33
C GLY A 572 -2.00 41.06 -32.46
N GLU A 573 -1.30 40.79 -33.57
CA GLU A 573 -1.79 39.88 -34.60
C GLU A 573 -2.03 38.47 -34.04
N PRO A 574 -3.11 37.76 -34.44
CA PRO A 574 -3.52 36.47 -33.86
C PRO A 574 -2.52 35.31 -34.02
N ASN A 575 -1.43 35.48 -34.77
CA ASN A 575 -0.36 34.50 -34.93
C ASN A 575 0.96 34.89 -34.23
N ASP A 576 0.99 35.99 -33.49
CA ASP A 576 2.17 36.37 -32.70
C ASP A 576 2.37 35.36 -31.55
N PRO A 577 3.55 34.70 -31.45
CA PRO A 577 3.89 33.84 -30.31
C PRO A 577 3.71 34.53 -28.96
N THR A 578 3.87 35.85 -28.92
CA THR A 578 3.63 36.68 -27.74
C THR A 578 2.14 36.79 -27.40
N ALA A 579 1.26 36.86 -28.40
CA ALA A 579 -0.19 36.86 -28.21
C ALA A 579 -0.72 35.50 -27.72
N LEU A 580 -0.18 34.39 -28.24
CA LEU A 580 -0.47 33.04 -27.74
C LEU A 580 0.04 32.83 -26.30
N LYS A 581 1.24 33.33 -25.97
CA LYS A 581 1.75 33.38 -24.58
C LYS A 581 0.82 34.19 -23.67
N ARG A 582 0.35 35.36 -24.12
CA ARG A 582 -0.61 36.19 -23.36
C ARG A 582 -1.96 35.52 -23.16
N ALA A 583 -2.48 34.81 -24.18
CA ALA A 583 -3.71 34.03 -24.07
C ALA A 583 -3.54 32.85 -23.09
N GLY A 584 -2.38 32.17 -23.10
CA GLY A 584 -2.02 31.16 -22.11
C GLY A 584 -1.89 31.73 -20.69
N LEU A 585 -1.29 32.92 -20.56
CA LEU A 585 -1.18 33.67 -19.30
C LEU A 585 -2.56 34.05 -18.75
N ALA A 586 -3.47 34.50 -19.61
CA ALA A 586 -4.85 34.77 -19.27
C ALA A 586 -5.52 33.47 -18.81
N LEU A 587 -5.48 32.39 -19.59
CA LEU A 587 -6.09 31.09 -19.24
C LEU A 587 -5.54 30.51 -17.92
N MET A 588 -4.25 30.72 -17.63
CA MET A 588 -3.62 30.36 -16.35
C MET A 588 -4.12 31.22 -15.20
N THR A 589 -4.15 32.55 -15.39
CA THR A 589 -4.75 33.50 -14.44
C THR A 589 -6.17 33.04 -14.13
N MET A 590 -6.92 32.58 -15.13
CA MET A 590 -8.31 32.15 -15.01
C MET A 590 -8.49 30.83 -14.28
N LEU A 591 -7.63 29.83 -14.53
CA LEU A 591 -7.69 28.56 -13.81
C LEU A 591 -7.32 28.78 -12.33
N LEU A 592 -6.27 29.56 -12.07
CA LEU A 592 -5.88 29.93 -10.71
C LEU A 592 -6.98 30.77 -10.03
N GLN A 593 -7.59 31.71 -10.74
CA GLN A 593 -8.59 32.64 -10.22
C GLN A 593 -9.96 31.98 -10.07
N THR A 594 -10.41 31.14 -10.99
CA THR A 594 -11.61 30.29 -10.83
C THR A 594 -11.45 29.37 -9.63
N VAL A 595 -10.28 28.74 -9.45
CA VAL A 595 -9.99 27.91 -8.27
C VAL A 595 -9.98 28.73 -6.97
N VAL A 596 -9.54 29.99 -7.03
CA VAL A 596 -9.53 30.90 -5.87
C VAL A 596 -10.94 31.46 -5.58
N GLU A 597 -11.70 31.87 -6.59
CA GLU A 597 -12.88 32.74 -6.49
C GLU A 597 -14.24 32.05 -6.56
N THR A 598 -14.42 30.97 -7.34
CA THR A 598 -15.74 30.27 -7.43
C THR A 598 -16.24 29.69 -6.10
N ASN A 599 -15.49 29.86 -5.01
CA ASN A 599 -15.86 29.40 -3.69
C ASN A 599 -15.42 30.38 -2.58
N PHE A 600 -15.31 31.67 -2.87
CA PHE A 600 -15.13 32.72 -1.85
C PHE A 600 -16.48 33.03 -1.20
N VAL A 601 -17.01 32.12 -0.37
CA VAL A 601 -17.84 32.62 0.73
C VAL A 601 -16.84 33.26 1.68
N ARG A 602 -16.78 34.60 1.67
CA ARG A 602 -16.07 35.36 2.69
C ARG A 602 -16.45 34.76 4.03
N THR A 603 -15.54 34.03 4.66
CA THR A 603 -15.63 33.83 6.11
C THR A 603 -15.51 35.24 6.66
N PRO A 604 -16.56 35.80 7.29
CA PRO A 604 -16.44 37.14 7.84
C PRO A 604 -15.23 37.15 8.77
N ALA A 605 -14.41 38.21 8.68
CA ALA A 605 -13.36 38.46 9.65
C ALA A 605 -13.96 38.30 11.05
N PRO A 606 -13.29 37.61 11.99
CA PRO A 606 -13.81 37.42 13.33
C PRO A 606 -14.07 38.81 13.90
N THR A 607 -15.35 39.17 14.03
CA THR A 607 -15.74 40.36 14.75
C THR A 607 -15.33 40.14 16.20
N GLU A 608 -14.37 40.94 16.64
CA GLU A 608 -13.99 41.09 18.04
C GLU A 608 -15.20 41.58 18.85
N THR A 609 -16.12 40.71 19.25
CA THR A 609 -17.03 40.96 20.38
C THR A 609 -17.80 39.70 20.75
N ASN A 610 -17.31 39.00 21.78
CA ASN A 610 -18.02 38.37 22.90
C ASN A 610 -17.38 37.02 23.27
N PRO A 611 -16.79 36.90 24.48
CA PRO A 611 -16.28 35.63 24.96
C PRO A 611 -17.48 34.70 25.25
N ARG A 612 -17.71 33.71 24.39
CA ARG A 612 -18.57 32.58 24.77
C ARG A 612 -17.84 31.75 25.83
N PRO A 613 -18.54 31.28 26.88
CA PRO A 613 -17.91 30.52 27.95
C PRO A 613 -17.39 29.19 27.40
N VAL A 614 -16.12 28.92 27.69
CA VAL A 614 -15.47 27.63 27.47
C VAL A 614 -16.28 26.57 28.21
N ARG A 615 -17.01 25.72 27.48
CA ARG A 615 -17.57 24.50 28.06
C ARG A 615 -16.42 23.55 28.34
N GLY A 616 -16.17 23.31 29.62
CA GLY A 616 -15.19 22.34 30.11
C GLY A 616 -15.48 20.92 29.61
N PRO A 617 -14.51 19.99 29.80
CA PRO A 617 -14.59 18.65 29.26
C PRO A 617 -15.79 17.88 29.85
N ILE A 618 -16.61 17.32 28.96
CA ILE A 618 -17.71 16.41 29.30
C ILE A 618 -17.09 15.12 29.87
N PRO A 619 -17.50 14.65 31.07
CA PRO A 619 -17.00 13.41 31.61
C PRO A 619 -17.55 12.21 30.82
N LEU A 620 -16.65 11.32 30.42
CA LEU A 620 -16.96 10.01 29.82
C LEU A 620 -17.85 9.19 30.75
N VAL A 621 -19.10 8.98 30.33
CA VAL A 621 -20.04 8.06 30.97
C VAL A 621 -19.53 6.64 30.81
N LYS A 622 -19.24 5.98 31.94
CA LYS A 622 -18.89 4.56 32.04
C LYS A 622 -20.02 3.69 31.48
N ALA A 623 -19.69 2.83 30.51
CA ALA A 623 -20.60 1.82 29.99
C ALA A 623 -21.05 0.85 31.10
N ARG A 624 -22.37 0.71 31.27
CA ARG A 624 -23.01 -0.29 32.12
C ARG A 624 -22.73 -1.70 31.59
N LYS A 625 -22.15 -2.55 32.46
CA LYS A 625 -22.09 -4.00 32.28
C LYS A 625 -23.50 -4.59 32.47
N TYR A 626 -23.98 -5.34 31.48
CA TYR A 626 -25.14 -6.21 31.63
C TYR A 626 -24.74 -7.49 32.36
N ALA A 627 -25.43 -7.80 33.45
CA ALA A 627 -25.39 -9.09 34.14
C ALA A 627 -26.27 -10.11 33.41
N PRO A 628 -25.90 -11.39 33.32
CA PRO A 628 -26.82 -12.46 32.92
C PRO A 628 -27.57 -13.00 34.14
N SER A 629 -28.88 -13.15 33.96
CA SER A 629 -29.85 -13.69 34.90
C SER A 629 -29.72 -15.21 35.10
N ALA A 630 -30.22 -15.63 36.26
CA ALA A 630 -30.11 -16.94 36.87
C ALA A 630 -30.76 -18.13 36.13
N SER A 631 -30.28 -19.30 36.53
CA SER A 631 -30.76 -20.67 36.27
C SER A 631 -32.21 -20.91 36.73
N PRO A 632 -32.79 -22.07 36.39
CA PRO A 632 -32.98 -23.05 37.47
C PRO A 632 -32.70 -24.51 37.06
N ALA A 633 -32.24 -25.29 38.06
CA ALA A 633 -32.51 -26.70 38.41
C ALA A 633 -32.55 -27.78 37.29
N SER A 634 -32.14 -29.04 37.45
CA SER A 634 -31.68 -29.93 38.53
C SER A 634 -31.50 -31.30 37.85
N MET A 635 -30.44 -32.08 38.15
CA MET A 635 -30.53 -33.51 38.49
C MET A 635 -29.13 -34.16 38.64
N VAL A 636 -28.89 -34.60 39.88
CA VAL A 636 -28.11 -35.74 40.43
C VAL A 636 -27.15 -36.54 39.50
N PRO A 637 -25.90 -36.83 39.94
CA PRO A 637 -24.95 -37.69 39.23
C PRO A 637 -24.96 -39.14 39.75
N PRO A 638 -24.31 -40.07 39.03
CA PRO A 638 -23.58 -41.12 39.73
C PRO A 638 -22.13 -41.32 39.25
N GLU A 639 -21.29 -41.52 40.26
CA GLU A 639 -20.21 -42.52 40.37
C GLU A 639 -18.98 -42.42 39.44
N GLU A 640 -17.86 -42.06 40.08
CA GLU A 640 -16.50 -42.33 39.63
C GLU A 640 -16.21 -43.83 39.59
N PRO A 641 -15.25 -44.24 38.73
CA PRO A 641 -14.22 -45.13 39.24
C PRO A 641 -12.79 -44.62 39.01
N SER A 642 -12.05 -44.65 40.11
CA SER A 642 -10.60 -44.81 40.30
C SER A 642 -9.67 -44.88 39.07
N PRO A 643 -8.53 -44.14 39.06
CA PRO A 643 -7.53 -44.27 38.01
C PRO A 643 -6.65 -45.51 38.22
N ALA A 644 -6.68 -46.42 37.25
CA ALA A 644 -5.69 -47.49 37.13
C ALA A 644 -4.29 -46.90 36.85
N ALA A 645 -3.35 -47.24 37.72
CA ALA A 645 -1.92 -46.99 37.54
C ALA A 645 -1.41 -47.68 36.27
N TYR A 646 -0.73 -46.94 35.40
CA TYR A 646 0.02 -47.51 34.29
C TYR A 646 1.52 -47.23 34.43
N PHE A 647 2.23 -48.35 34.38
CA PHE A 647 3.66 -48.56 34.34
C PHE A 647 4.42 -47.60 33.42
N VAL A 648 5.52 -47.04 33.93
CA VAL A 648 6.61 -46.47 33.14
C VAL A 648 7.66 -47.58 32.91
N PRO A 649 8.01 -47.94 31.67
CA PRO A 649 9.15 -48.82 31.44
C PRO A 649 10.45 -48.05 31.68
N GLN A 650 11.26 -48.51 32.63
CA GLN A 650 12.64 -48.07 32.79
C GLN A 650 13.48 -48.58 31.60
N LEU A 651 14.21 -47.66 30.95
CA LEU A 651 15.27 -47.99 30.00
C LEU A 651 16.56 -48.38 30.75
N PRO A 652 17.41 -49.25 30.17
CA PRO A 652 18.44 -49.96 30.90
C PRO A 652 19.66 -49.08 31.23
N THR A 653 20.07 -49.15 32.50
CA THR A 653 21.37 -48.70 32.99
C THR A 653 22.50 -49.54 32.40
N LYS A 654 23.45 -48.90 31.70
CA LYS A 654 24.77 -49.49 31.44
C LYS A 654 25.67 -49.24 32.66
N ARG A 655 26.24 -50.32 33.18
CA ARG A 655 27.25 -50.33 34.25
C ARG A 655 28.67 -50.22 33.69
N SER A 656 29.49 -49.48 34.46
CA SER A 656 30.94 -49.61 34.75
C SER A 656 31.93 -49.55 33.57
N ALA A 657 33.11 -48.93 33.68
CA ALA A 657 34.00 -48.57 34.79
C ALA A 657 34.90 -47.41 34.28
N SER A 658 35.74 -46.66 35.00
CA SER A 658 36.25 -46.54 36.38
C SER A 658 37.17 -45.32 36.34
N GLY A 659 37.26 -44.53 37.41
CA GLY A 659 38.30 -43.52 37.54
C GLY A 659 37.96 -42.44 38.55
N GLU A 660 38.38 -42.67 39.78
CA GLU A 660 38.30 -41.77 40.94
C GLU A 660 39.03 -40.44 40.70
N GLY A 661 38.55 -39.39 41.37
CA GLY A 661 39.20 -38.09 41.43
C GLY A 661 38.32 -37.03 42.07
N ASP A 662 38.25 -37.07 43.41
CA ASP A 662 37.58 -36.07 44.25
C ASP A 662 38.06 -34.63 43.96
N ARG A 663 37.11 -33.68 43.95
CA ARG A 663 37.22 -32.39 44.67
C ARG A 663 35.91 -31.60 44.65
N GLU A 664 35.54 -31.16 45.85
CA GLU A 664 34.45 -30.23 46.17
C GLU A 664 34.60 -28.89 45.44
N SER A 665 33.50 -28.34 44.95
CA SER A 665 33.11 -26.95 45.26
C SER A 665 31.64 -26.70 44.92
N THR A 666 30.90 -26.30 45.95
CA THR A 666 29.61 -25.64 45.90
C THR A 666 29.81 -24.16 45.55
N SER A 667 29.15 -23.63 44.51
CA SER A 667 28.75 -22.20 44.46
C SER A 667 27.84 -21.89 43.27
N ASP A 668 26.71 -21.27 43.59
CA ASP A 668 26.04 -20.20 42.85
C ASP A 668 25.59 -20.38 41.39
N TYR A 669 24.27 -20.58 41.22
CA TYR A 669 23.54 -19.95 40.12
C TYR A 669 22.12 -19.54 40.58
N ALA A 670 22.05 -18.33 41.15
CA ALA A 670 20.80 -17.61 41.38
C ALA A 670 20.93 -16.19 40.84
N ALA A 671 20.58 -15.99 39.58
CA ALA A 671 19.98 -14.75 39.05
C ALA A 671 19.86 -14.87 37.54
N TRP A 672 18.65 -14.87 37.01
CA TRP A 672 18.29 -14.12 35.80
C TRP A 672 16.77 -14.12 35.62
N ARG A 673 16.17 -12.94 35.70
CA ARG A 673 14.79 -12.64 35.26
C ARG A 673 14.87 -11.46 34.29
N PRO A 674 14.05 -11.46 33.23
CA PRO A 674 13.25 -10.27 33.00
C PRO A 674 11.78 -10.52 32.57
N ALA A 675 10.98 -9.48 32.81
CA ALA A 675 9.73 -9.10 32.15
C ALA A 675 8.42 -9.83 32.51
N ARG A 676 7.81 -9.44 33.65
CA ARG A 676 6.43 -9.79 34.06
C ARG A 676 5.34 -8.90 33.42
N LEU A 677 5.69 -7.92 32.58
CA LEU A 677 4.77 -6.88 32.08
C LEU A 677 4.10 -7.18 30.71
N GLN A 678 4.52 -8.23 29.98
CA GLN A 678 3.92 -8.57 28.68
C GLN A 678 2.79 -9.62 28.74
N ARG A 679 2.59 -10.32 29.86
CA ARG A 679 1.59 -11.40 29.96
C ARG A 679 0.14 -10.89 30.13
N GLN A 680 -0.06 -9.76 30.81
CA GLN A 680 -1.41 -9.25 31.09
C GLN A 680 -2.14 -8.81 29.81
N GLY A 681 -1.46 -8.05 28.93
CA GLY A 681 -2.06 -7.59 27.66
C GLY A 681 -2.33 -8.71 26.64
N MET A 682 -1.60 -9.83 26.72
CA MET A 682 -1.83 -11.00 25.87
C MET A 682 -3.03 -11.82 26.36
N GLN A 683 -3.24 -11.91 27.67
CA GLN A 683 -4.38 -12.63 28.25
C GLN A 683 -5.71 -11.91 27.98
N ASP A 684 -5.72 -10.58 28.01
CA ASP A 684 -6.92 -9.78 27.69
C ASP A 684 -7.31 -9.88 26.20
N TYR A 685 -6.33 -10.02 25.30
CA TYR A 685 -6.56 -10.20 23.86
C TYR A 685 -7.10 -11.61 23.51
N ILE A 686 -6.72 -12.63 24.29
CA ILE A 686 -7.21 -14.01 24.12
C ILE A 686 -8.64 -14.13 24.64
N ALA A 687 -8.97 -13.46 25.75
CA ALA A 687 -10.30 -13.47 26.34
C ALA A 687 -11.38 -12.82 25.45
N SER A 688 -11.01 -11.87 24.57
CA SER A 688 -11.98 -11.17 23.71
C SER A 688 -12.30 -11.87 22.37
N ASN A 689 -11.69 -13.02 22.06
CA ASN A 689 -11.77 -13.67 20.73
C ASN A 689 -12.17 -15.17 20.77
N SER A 690 -12.61 -15.70 21.91
CA SER A 690 -12.70 -17.15 22.17
C SER A 690 -13.90 -17.90 21.57
N ASP A 691 -14.92 -17.23 21.02
CA ASP A 691 -16.15 -17.90 20.55
C ASP A 691 -16.12 -18.36 19.07
N GLY A 692 -15.27 -17.75 18.25
CA GLY A 692 -15.08 -18.12 16.84
C GLY A 692 -14.29 -19.43 16.59
N PRO A 693 -13.25 -19.76 17.37
CA PRO A 693 -12.38 -20.92 17.12
C PRO A 693 -13.03 -22.28 17.42
N ARG A 694 -13.79 -22.41 18.52
CA ARG A 694 -14.42 -23.69 18.93
C ARG A 694 -15.43 -24.20 17.89
N LYS A 695 -16.24 -23.32 17.31
CA LYS A 695 -17.24 -23.69 16.29
C LYS A 695 -16.60 -24.16 14.97
N LYS A 696 -15.40 -23.69 14.63
CA LYS A 696 -14.66 -24.15 13.43
C LYS A 696 -14.02 -25.52 13.65
N LEU A 697 -13.45 -25.76 14.84
CA LEU A 697 -12.92 -27.08 15.24
C LEU A 697 -14.02 -28.14 15.29
N GLN A 698 -15.22 -27.80 15.78
CA GLN A 698 -16.35 -28.73 15.80
C GLN A 698 -16.83 -29.09 14.39
N ARG A 699 -16.94 -28.12 13.48
CA ARG A 699 -17.31 -28.40 12.07
C ARG A 699 -16.27 -29.27 11.37
N PHE A 700 -14.99 -28.99 11.56
CA PHE A 700 -13.91 -29.79 10.96
C PHE A 700 -13.85 -31.21 11.55
N SER A 701 -14.07 -31.35 12.86
CA SER A 701 -14.15 -32.67 13.51
C SER A 701 -15.35 -33.50 13.05
N ASN A 702 -16.49 -32.87 12.73
CA ASN A 702 -17.66 -33.57 12.20
C ASN A 702 -17.42 -34.02 10.75
N MET A 703 -16.76 -33.19 9.95
CA MET A 703 -16.41 -33.49 8.56
C MET A 703 -15.34 -34.60 8.40
N LEU A 704 -14.58 -34.90 9.45
CA LEU A 704 -13.65 -36.03 9.50
C LEU A 704 -14.31 -37.33 10.00
N LYS A 705 -15.51 -37.23 10.60
CA LYS A 705 -16.28 -38.37 11.11
C LYS A 705 -17.30 -38.88 10.09
N GLU A 706 -17.86 -37.98 9.29
CA GLU A 706 -18.55 -38.29 8.03
C GLU A 706 -17.54 -38.77 6.98
#